data_AF-A0A8K0VNF3-F1
#
_entry.id   AF-A0A8K0VNF3-F1
#
_cell.length_a   1.000
_cell.length_b   1.000
_cell.length_c   1.000
_cell.angle_alpha   90.00
_cell.angle_beta   90.00
_cell.angle_gamma   90.00
#
_symmetry.space_group_name_H-M   'P 1'
#
loop_
_entity.id
_entity.type
_entity.pdbx_description
1 polymer ?
#
loop_
_entity_poly.entity_id
_entity_poly.type
_entity_poly.pdbx_seq_one_letter_code
_entity_poly.pdbx_strand_id
1 'polypeptide(L)'
;MESNMDRSEIVSELEAMFGTSRDEDITAAIEMDDYDDYDDVAAIPLDHPNRFQILKNIGNNLGTRFEYEGSIEDLHHAIEVTEMAIAAMIPDQPAEDQSDVLAELGHWLYTMFTHTKSMDSLNRSVKITEQALATLPELENVSERAALQGDLAARLYDRHEESGSIPDLVRAIELTGKAIKATPEWGSYPDRGGLLENLRDWLVQWFEKSGHIDELDTLQVDKLDQTLDQTIEVINTAIEAMPSDHPHLHPLLNNLGTRLLKRFLLTASMKDLNRAVEVAELAVAAMPLHLRPVALLNLGSQLGARFEVSGSLEDLDNGIKATEEALVGITEEHTSRWKVLGNLAHQLSRRFDQTKSEEDLNRAVDTCELALKAARSQDAFVAGLIHLGASLNRRFQLTGTMDDIDRAIQVTEEAVSATPTTNYERANWLHNLGASLGSRFEKTGLRRDLDQAIEYTDMAVSGTSLDHPSFADKAYGLSTFLIQRFRQNNMDQDLERSLVLCKKGWTSQRSRPSARILLAWRAALIFATRSEWSEADVLLKDAVKLLPAVSPRYLKDEEKQTMISNFSGLASLAAAATLNAGGGGERALEILELGRGVVNGLLLEMRTDISDLDARYPDLAEQFRLRRDALDSPVDVAAHFISSLDDVGVSAASRLNWRHETTQRFDETVAAIRAQPGFERFLLPPTADEMMAAAKSGPIVVINLSSYRSDAFLVQSHQIMVLELPNLDVESAQEHAKQIRLGRQSGAPRQKRAMLEWLWDVAAKPILKRLGFEKHPAEWPRIWWIPTGVISSLPIHAAGIHTKDSTETVLDRVMSSYSLSIKTLIYARRHSAPETLGAGRILLCSMPNTPSQRTLRFALNETNLVKGLCPSLQLSAIEPPRNKEAILEHLRTSDIFHFAGHGLSNPTKPLQSYLLLDDWSQDPLTVACIRDSRLQAEAPFLSYLSACETGANDASKLVDEGIHLVSACQVAGFRHVVGTLWAASDKHCLDIAKVFYETLRDEGITDRSICLGLHLAIRALRDIEMAEERDGRQDAEDGNGLTVDSDLVQESIISLDTMNRTHSGRNVILIEEDEDMYLLHWIPYVHFGV
;
A
#
# COMPACT_ATOMS: atom_id res chain seq x y z
N MET A 1 -79.82 17.15 -34.91
CA MET A 1 -81.21 16.69 -34.89
C MET A 1 -81.86 17.43 -33.75
N GLU A 2 -82.82 18.28 -34.06
CA GLU A 2 -83.43 19.27 -33.16
C GLU A 2 -83.99 18.64 -31.88
N SER A 3 -83.68 19.26 -30.75
CA SER A 3 -84.45 19.15 -29.51
C SER A 3 -84.27 20.45 -28.74
N ASN A 4 -85.01 21.49 -29.13
CA ASN A 4 -85.29 22.64 -28.28
C ASN A 4 -86.07 22.13 -27.07
N MET A 5 -85.35 21.81 -26.00
CA MET A 5 -85.91 21.64 -24.67
C MET A 5 -85.77 23.00 -23.98
N ASP A 6 -86.89 23.54 -23.50
CA ASP A 6 -86.95 24.86 -22.89
C ASP A 6 -86.14 24.86 -21.57
N ARG A 7 -85.34 25.89 -21.32
CA ARG A 7 -84.40 25.96 -20.17
C ARG A 7 -85.15 25.83 -18.83
N SER A 8 -86.44 26.15 -18.78
CA SER A 8 -87.27 25.96 -17.58
C SER A 8 -87.67 24.51 -17.30
N GLU A 9 -87.69 23.63 -18.31
CA GLU A 9 -88.02 22.20 -18.12
C GLU A 9 -86.85 21.43 -17.50
N ILE A 10 -85.61 21.78 -17.86
CA ILE A 10 -84.39 21.19 -17.27
C ILE A 10 -84.28 21.56 -15.78
N VAL A 11 -84.61 22.81 -15.43
CA VAL A 11 -84.63 23.30 -14.04
C VAL A 11 -85.70 22.56 -13.22
N SER A 12 -86.89 22.36 -13.78
CA SER A 12 -87.96 21.62 -13.10
C SER A 12 -87.65 20.13 -12.91
N GLU A 13 -86.89 19.49 -13.81
CA GLU A 13 -86.47 18.09 -13.64
C GLU A 13 -85.33 17.93 -12.62
N LEU A 14 -84.39 18.87 -12.56
CA LEU A 14 -83.29 18.85 -11.58
C LEU A 14 -83.78 19.18 -10.15
N GLU A 15 -84.74 20.10 -10.00
CA GLU A 15 -85.39 20.41 -8.72
C GLU A 15 -86.21 19.22 -8.18
N ALA A 16 -86.81 18.42 -9.07
CA ALA A 16 -87.54 17.20 -8.72
C ALA A 16 -86.64 16.03 -8.31
N MET A 17 -85.37 16.00 -8.74
CA MET A 17 -84.43 14.92 -8.46
C MET A 17 -83.63 15.09 -7.15
N PHE A 18 -83.39 16.32 -6.67
CA PHE A 18 -82.39 16.56 -5.61
C PHE A 18 -82.85 17.25 -4.32
N GLY A 19 -84.13 17.63 -4.17
CA GLY A 19 -84.73 17.99 -2.87
C GLY A 19 -83.99 19.08 -2.06
N THR A 20 -84.39 20.34 -2.25
CA THR A 20 -84.29 21.51 -1.34
C THR A 20 -83.25 21.49 -0.19
N SER A 21 -81.97 21.22 -0.47
CA SER A 21 -80.87 21.53 0.47
C SER A 21 -79.56 21.94 -0.21
N ARG A 22 -79.63 22.38 -1.47
CA ARG A 22 -78.46 22.78 -2.27
C ARG A 22 -78.66 24.14 -2.97
N ASP A 23 -79.51 25.00 -2.43
CA ASP A 23 -79.79 26.30 -3.04
C ASP A 23 -78.59 27.24 -3.02
N GLU A 24 -77.68 27.17 -2.04
CA GLU A 24 -76.49 28.05 -2.03
C GLU A 24 -75.37 27.57 -2.98
N ASP A 25 -75.12 26.25 -3.09
CA ASP A 25 -74.08 25.72 -4.00
C ASP A 25 -74.49 25.75 -5.48
N ILE A 26 -75.78 25.55 -5.80
CA ILE A 26 -76.26 25.62 -7.19
C ILE A 26 -76.39 27.07 -7.65
N THR A 27 -76.79 28.00 -6.78
CA THR A 27 -76.85 29.43 -7.15
C THR A 27 -75.44 30.02 -7.32
N ALA A 28 -74.46 29.62 -6.51
CA ALA A 28 -73.06 29.99 -6.71
C ALA A 28 -72.47 29.39 -8.00
N ALA A 29 -72.83 28.15 -8.37
CA ALA A 29 -72.43 27.55 -9.64
C ALA A 29 -73.09 28.22 -10.85
N ILE A 30 -74.33 28.72 -10.72
CA ILE A 30 -75.05 29.46 -11.78
C ILE A 30 -74.52 30.89 -11.92
N GLU A 31 -74.11 31.57 -10.84
CA GLU A 31 -73.45 32.89 -10.91
C GLU A 31 -72.00 32.80 -11.46
N MET A 32 -71.39 31.61 -11.41
CA MET A 32 -70.07 31.34 -11.99
C MET A 32 -70.10 31.13 -13.51
N ASP A 33 -71.25 30.77 -14.10
CA ASP A 33 -71.46 30.55 -15.54
C ASP A 33 -71.79 31.85 -16.32
N ASP A 34 -71.95 33.00 -15.64
CA ASP A 34 -72.26 34.30 -16.27
C ASP A 34 -71.00 35.08 -16.70
N TYR A 35 -69.80 34.59 -16.36
CA TYR A 35 -68.52 35.26 -16.62
C TYR A 35 -67.54 34.32 -17.32
N ASP A 36 -67.47 34.42 -18.65
CA ASP A 36 -66.70 33.50 -19.51
C ASP A 36 -65.59 34.21 -20.31
N ASP A 37 -65.57 35.55 -20.33
CA ASP A 37 -64.62 36.33 -21.12
C ASP A 37 -63.84 37.36 -20.29
N TYR A 38 -62.76 37.88 -20.84
CA TYR A 38 -61.91 38.87 -20.18
C TYR A 38 -62.68 40.15 -19.78
N ASP A 39 -63.66 40.57 -20.59
CA ASP A 39 -64.48 41.77 -20.33
C ASP A 39 -65.30 41.68 -19.04
N ASP A 40 -65.54 40.46 -18.54
CA ASP A 40 -66.31 40.18 -17.34
C ASP A 40 -65.52 40.46 -16.04
N VAL A 41 -64.19 40.46 -16.13
CA VAL A 41 -63.28 40.60 -14.99
C VAL A 41 -63.48 41.91 -14.24
N ALA A 42 -63.80 42.99 -14.97
CA ALA A 42 -64.03 44.32 -14.39
C ALA A 42 -65.36 44.43 -13.62
N ALA A 43 -66.31 43.53 -13.89
CA ALA A 43 -67.62 43.51 -13.24
C ALA A 43 -67.61 42.79 -11.88
N ILE A 44 -66.57 41.99 -11.60
CA ILE A 44 -66.45 41.21 -10.37
C ILE A 44 -66.02 42.12 -9.20
N PRO A 45 -66.80 42.23 -8.10
CA PRO A 45 -66.45 43.03 -6.92
C PRO A 45 -65.17 42.56 -6.21
N LEU A 46 -64.36 43.49 -5.69
CA LEU A 46 -63.08 43.19 -5.01
C LEU A 46 -63.25 42.35 -3.74
N ASP A 47 -64.41 42.41 -3.11
CA ASP A 47 -64.82 41.71 -1.90
C ASP A 47 -65.68 40.47 -2.18
N HIS A 48 -65.82 40.04 -3.43
CA HIS A 48 -66.65 38.89 -3.79
C HIS A 48 -66.10 37.61 -3.13
N PRO A 49 -66.92 36.83 -2.40
CA PRO A 49 -66.45 35.69 -1.60
C PRO A 49 -65.77 34.59 -2.43
N ASN A 50 -66.18 34.41 -3.69
CA ASN A 50 -65.60 33.44 -4.62
C ASN A 50 -64.71 34.09 -5.70
N ARG A 51 -64.24 35.33 -5.49
CA ARG A 51 -63.45 36.08 -6.50
C ARG A 51 -62.26 35.28 -7.03
N PHE A 52 -61.54 34.61 -6.14
CA PHE A 52 -60.42 33.74 -6.49
C PHE A 52 -60.81 32.65 -7.50
N GLN A 53 -61.86 31.88 -7.21
CA GLN A 53 -62.29 30.76 -8.04
C GLN A 53 -62.85 31.22 -9.40
N ILE A 54 -63.59 32.34 -9.42
CA ILE A 54 -64.13 32.91 -10.66
C ILE A 54 -62.98 33.37 -11.57
N LEU A 55 -62.01 34.11 -11.04
CA LEU A 55 -60.85 34.56 -11.81
C LEU A 55 -59.99 33.38 -12.28
N LYS A 56 -59.78 32.36 -11.44
CA LYS A 56 -59.09 31.12 -11.84
C LYS A 56 -59.77 30.47 -13.05
N ASN A 57 -61.10 30.33 -13.01
CA ASN A 57 -61.87 29.72 -14.08
C ASN A 57 -61.83 30.55 -15.38
N ILE A 58 -62.01 31.88 -15.30
CA ILE A 58 -61.90 32.77 -16.48
C ILE A 58 -60.50 32.67 -17.10
N GLY A 59 -59.45 32.68 -16.28
CA GLY A 59 -58.08 32.51 -16.77
C GLY A 59 -57.88 31.18 -17.51
N ASN A 60 -58.44 30.09 -16.98
CA ASN A 60 -58.38 28.77 -17.62
C ASN A 60 -59.21 28.69 -18.91
N ASN A 61 -60.41 29.28 -18.93
CA ASN A 61 -61.27 29.33 -20.12
C ASN A 61 -60.59 30.12 -21.26
N LEU A 62 -60.00 31.27 -20.95
CA LEU A 62 -59.24 32.08 -21.91
C LEU A 62 -58.01 31.34 -22.44
N GLY A 63 -57.27 30.65 -21.56
CA GLY A 63 -56.14 29.82 -21.95
C GLY A 63 -56.56 28.64 -22.85
N THR A 64 -57.67 27.97 -22.52
CA THR A 64 -58.24 26.89 -23.34
C THR A 64 -58.73 27.43 -24.68
N ARG A 65 -59.39 28.60 -24.72
CA ARG A 65 -59.79 29.27 -25.96
C ARG A 65 -58.58 29.57 -26.84
N PHE A 66 -57.48 30.03 -26.25
CA PHE A 66 -56.22 30.19 -26.95
C PHE A 66 -55.73 28.87 -27.58
N GLU A 67 -55.77 27.74 -26.87
CA GLU A 67 -55.33 26.45 -27.42
C GLU A 67 -56.14 26.02 -28.66
N TYR A 68 -57.43 26.38 -28.72
CA TYR A 68 -58.29 26.07 -29.86
C TYR A 68 -58.19 27.08 -31.01
N GLU A 69 -58.09 28.37 -30.70
CA GLU A 69 -58.21 29.46 -31.69
C GLU A 69 -56.88 30.11 -32.07
N GLY A 70 -55.86 30.00 -31.21
CA GLY A 70 -54.51 30.52 -31.42
C GLY A 70 -54.35 32.02 -31.23
N SER A 71 -55.33 32.72 -30.62
CA SER A 71 -55.30 34.17 -30.39
C SER A 71 -54.33 34.58 -29.27
N ILE A 72 -53.20 35.20 -29.59
CA ILE A 72 -52.21 35.66 -28.59
C ILE A 72 -52.83 36.63 -27.56
N GLU A 73 -53.88 37.36 -27.94
CA GLU A 73 -54.62 38.25 -27.06
C GLU A 73 -55.31 37.47 -25.92
N ASP A 74 -55.89 36.31 -26.22
CA ASP A 74 -56.51 35.43 -25.21
C ASP A 74 -55.48 34.88 -24.24
N LEU A 75 -54.25 34.62 -24.71
CA LEU A 75 -53.17 34.16 -23.84
C LEU A 75 -52.64 35.27 -22.92
N HIS A 76 -52.59 36.53 -23.38
CA HIS A 76 -52.29 37.67 -22.51
C HIS A 76 -53.37 37.86 -21.44
N HIS A 77 -54.63 37.78 -21.85
CA HIS A 77 -55.77 37.87 -20.94
C HIS A 77 -55.78 36.72 -19.93
N ALA A 78 -55.48 35.48 -20.35
CA ALA A 78 -55.33 34.35 -19.45
C ALA A 78 -54.27 34.62 -18.36
N ILE A 79 -53.07 35.08 -18.75
CA ILE A 79 -51.99 35.41 -17.81
C ILE A 79 -52.41 36.50 -16.83
N GLU A 80 -52.99 37.60 -17.32
CA GLU A 80 -53.42 38.72 -16.48
C GLU A 80 -54.49 38.30 -15.47
N VAL A 81 -55.49 37.54 -15.92
CA VAL A 81 -56.59 37.09 -15.08
C VAL A 81 -56.11 36.07 -14.03
N THR A 82 -55.20 35.15 -14.38
CA THR A 82 -54.62 34.23 -13.39
C THR A 82 -53.74 34.97 -12.37
N GLU A 83 -53.04 36.05 -12.75
CA GLU A 83 -52.33 36.91 -11.79
C GLU A 83 -53.29 37.63 -10.83
N MET A 84 -54.44 38.09 -11.34
CA MET A 84 -55.50 38.66 -10.52
C MET A 84 -56.11 37.63 -9.57
N ALA A 85 -56.23 36.36 -10.00
CA ALA A 85 -56.65 35.26 -9.13
C ALA A 85 -55.66 35.08 -7.98
N ILE A 86 -54.35 35.00 -8.26
CA ILE A 86 -53.30 34.88 -7.22
C ILE A 86 -53.36 36.06 -6.23
N ALA A 87 -53.59 37.28 -6.71
CA ALA A 87 -53.73 38.46 -5.85
C ALA A 87 -55.00 38.44 -4.98
N ALA A 88 -56.04 37.71 -5.39
CA ALA A 88 -57.30 37.55 -4.68
C ALA A 88 -57.31 36.36 -3.68
N MET A 89 -56.20 35.63 -3.54
CA MET A 89 -56.09 34.52 -2.61
C MET A 89 -56.25 34.97 -1.15
N ILE A 90 -56.99 34.18 -0.36
CA ILE A 90 -57.16 34.41 1.07
C ILE A 90 -56.04 33.73 1.89
N PRO A 91 -55.71 34.23 3.10
CA PRO A 91 -54.56 33.77 3.90
C PRO A 91 -54.54 32.27 4.29
N ASP A 92 -55.67 31.57 4.22
CA ASP A 92 -55.83 30.15 4.61
C ASP A 92 -56.24 29.25 3.42
N GLN A 93 -56.01 29.68 2.18
CA GLN A 93 -56.34 28.86 0.99
C GLN A 93 -55.60 27.50 1.03
N PRO A 94 -56.25 26.36 0.74
CA PRO A 94 -55.60 25.04 0.71
C PRO A 94 -54.36 25.02 -0.18
N ALA A 95 -53.29 24.35 0.27
CA ALA A 95 -52.01 24.30 -0.44
C ALA A 95 -52.12 23.77 -1.88
N GLU A 96 -53.09 22.88 -2.15
CA GLU A 96 -53.43 22.38 -3.49
C GLU A 96 -53.96 23.51 -4.38
N ASP A 97 -54.96 24.26 -3.94
CA ASP A 97 -55.49 25.41 -4.69
C ASP A 97 -54.43 26.48 -4.97
N GLN A 98 -53.53 26.73 -3.99
CA GLN A 98 -52.40 27.65 -4.17
C GLN A 98 -51.41 27.13 -5.22
N SER A 99 -51.09 25.84 -5.17
CA SER A 99 -50.20 25.20 -6.12
C SER A 99 -50.80 25.19 -7.52
N ASP A 100 -52.08 24.88 -7.65
CA ASP A 100 -52.78 24.74 -8.93
C ASP A 100 -52.84 26.06 -9.70
N VAL A 101 -53.23 27.15 -9.04
CA VAL A 101 -53.30 28.47 -9.71
C VAL A 101 -51.90 28.97 -10.11
N LEU A 102 -50.86 28.65 -9.34
CA LEU A 102 -49.47 28.94 -9.69
C LEU A 102 -49.00 28.04 -10.85
N ALA A 103 -49.39 26.76 -10.88
CA ALA A 103 -49.09 25.84 -11.96
C ALA A 103 -49.70 26.31 -13.29
N GLU A 104 -50.97 26.74 -13.26
CA GLU A 104 -51.71 27.32 -14.38
C GLU A 104 -51.02 28.58 -14.91
N LEU A 105 -50.70 29.55 -14.03
CA LEU A 105 -49.95 30.75 -14.45
C LEU A 105 -48.61 30.38 -15.08
N GLY A 106 -47.89 29.43 -14.48
CA GLY A 106 -46.64 28.92 -15.02
C GLY A 106 -46.81 28.34 -16.42
N HIS A 107 -47.88 27.55 -16.63
CA HIS A 107 -48.23 26.95 -17.92
C HIS A 107 -48.51 28.04 -18.97
N TRP A 108 -49.37 29.02 -18.69
CA TRP A 108 -49.67 30.10 -19.64
C TRP A 108 -48.44 30.94 -19.99
N LEU A 109 -47.57 31.24 -19.01
CA LEU A 109 -46.30 31.93 -19.24
C LEU A 109 -45.33 31.11 -20.12
N TYR A 110 -45.32 29.78 -19.95
CA TYR A 110 -44.50 28.90 -20.79
C TYR A 110 -45.06 28.83 -22.22
N THR A 111 -46.38 28.67 -22.37
CA THR A 111 -47.07 28.73 -23.65
C THR A 111 -46.83 30.08 -24.34
N MET A 112 -46.78 31.18 -23.59
CA MET A 112 -46.41 32.48 -24.15
C MET A 112 -44.97 32.46 -24.68
N PHE A 113 -44.03 31.83 -23.97
CA PHE A 113 -42.67 31.64 -24.45
C PHE A 113 -42.62 30.78 -25.72
N THR A 114 -43.34 29.66 -25.81
CA THR A 114 -43.26 28.78 -27.00
C THR A 114 -43.74 29.51 -28.27
N HIS A 115 -44.71 30.42 -28.15
CA HIS A 115 -45.23 31.23 -29.26
C HIS A 115 -44.43 32.50 -29.57
N THR A 116 -43.88 33.17 -28.55
CA THR A 116 -43.21 34.48 -28.73
C THR A 116 -41.68 34.41 -28.68
N LYS A 117 -41.12 33.31 -28.18
CA LYS A 117 -39.71 33.15 -27.81
C LYS A 117 -39.19 34.22 -26.84
N SER A 118 -40.09 34.78 -26.01
CA SER A 118 -39.75 35.77 -24.98
C SER A 118 -39.05 35.12 -23.78
N MET A 119 -37.78 35.48 -23.56
CA MET A 119 -36.99 34.99 -22.42
C MET A 119 -37.54 35.47 -21.06
N ASP A 120 -38.22 36.62 -21.02
CA ASP A 120 -38.87 37.13 -19.80
C ASP A 120 -40.01 36.21 -19.36
N SER A 121 -40.84 35.77 -20.32
CA SER A 121 -41.93 34.83 -20.08
C SER A 121 -41.42 33.47 -19.58
N LEU A 122 -40.31 32.96 -20.16
CA LEU A 122 -39.68 31.72 -19.72
C LEU A 122 -39.10 31.82 -18.30
N ASN A 123 -38.36 32.89 -18.00
CA ASN A 123 -37.81 33.11 -16.67
C ASN A 123 -38.90 33.23 -15.59
N ARG A 124 -39.98 33.92 -15.92
CA ARG A 124 -41.14 34.06 -15.03
C ARG A 124 -41.85 32.73 -14.84
N SER A 125 -42.03 31.95 -15.92
CA SER A 125 -42.61 30.61 -15.87
C SER A 125 -41.83 29.66 -14.96
N VAL A 126 -40.49 29.63 -15.07
CA VAL A 126 -39.65 28.81 -14.18
C VAL A 126 -39.84 29.21 -12.71
N LYS A 127 -39.78 30.50 -12.41
CA LYS A 127 -39.90 31.02 -11.05
C LYS A 127 -41.27 30.69 -10.43
N ILE A 128 -42.34 30.87 -11.18
CA ILE A 128 -43.71 30.61 -10.70
C ILE A 128 -43.91 29.10 -10.44
N THR A 129 -43.37 28.23 -11.28
CA THR A 129 -43.48 26.78 -11.05
C THR A 129 -42.58 26.26 -9.94
N GLU A 130 -41.43 26.90 -9.67
CA GLU A 130 -40.67 26.66 -8.43
C GLU A 130 -41.50 27.00 -7.18
N GLN A 131 -42.29 28.09 -7.23
CA GLN A 131 -43.18 28.48 -6.14
C GLN A 131 -44.33 27.48 -5.96
N ALA A 132 -44.96 27.04 -7.06
CA ALA A 132 -46.00 26.00 -7.02
C ALA A 132 -45.48 24.68 -6.42
N LEU A 133 -44.28 24.27 -6.81
CA LEU A 133 -43.67 23.05 -6.27
C LEU A 133 -43.34 23.17 -4.76
N ALA A 134 -43.02 24.38 -4.28
CA ALA A 134 -42.69 24.63 -2.88
C ALA A 134 -43.93 24.66 -1.96
N THR A 135 -45.13 24.89 -2.49
CA THR A 135 -46.38 24.90 -1.71
C THR A 135 -46.90 23.51 -1.33
N LEU A 136 -46.54 22.46 -2.09
CA LEU A 136 -47.03 21.09 -1.85
C LEU A 136 -46.15 20.30 -0.85
N PRO A 137 -46.71 19.72 0.23
CA PRO A 137 -46.00 18.83 1.15
C PRO A 137 -45.51 17.53 0.48
N GLU A 138 -44.31 17.05 0.83
CA GLU A 138 -43.67 15.90 0.15
C GLU A 138 -44.38 14.54 0.32
N LEU A 139 -45.12 14.33 1.42
CA LEU A 139 -45.68 13.02 1.77
C LEU A 139 -47.15 12.82 1.35
N GLU A 140 -47.87 13.89 1.04
CA GLU A 140 -49.32 13.85 0.77
C GLU A 140 -49.62 13.94 -0.74
N ASN A 141 -48.85 14.76 -1.48
CA ASN A 141 -49.16 15.14 -2.87
C ASN A 141 -48.10 14.61 -3.86
N VAL A 142 -47.85 13.30 -3.82
CA VAL A 142 -46.77 12.64 -4.58
C VAL A 142 -46.99 12.76 -6.10
N SER A 143 -48.24 12.63 -6.56
CA SER A 143 -48.58 12.68 -7.99
C SER A 143 -48.54 14.11 -8.55
N GLU A 144 -49.12 15.10 -7.84
CA GLU A 144 -49.08 16.50 -8.29
C GLU A 144 -47.64 17.04 -8.26
N ARG A 145 -46.84 16.69 -7.25
CA ARG A 145 -45.40 17.04 -7.23
C ARG A 145 -44.65 16.43 -8.40
N ALA A 146 -44.94 15.17 -8.78
CA ALA A 146 -44.27 14.53 -9.91
C ALA A 146 -44.55 15.24 -11.23
N ALA A 147 -45.81 15.66 -11.46
CA ALA A 147 -46.19 16.45 -12.63
C ALA A 147 -45.47 17.81 -12.66
N LEU A 148 -45.50 18.56 -11.56
CA LEU A 148 -44.81 19.86 -11.46
C LEU A 148 -43.29 19.76 -11.60
N GLN A 149 -42.69 18.67 -11.11
CA GLN A 149 -41.27 18.39 -11.31
C GLN A 149 -40.94 18.17 -12.78
N GLY A 150 -41.78 17.43 -13.51
CA GLY A 150 -41.64 17.23 -14.96
C GLY A 150 -41.77 18.55 -15.74
N ASP A 151 -42.77 19.35 -15.42
CA ASP A 151 -43.00 20.65 -16.05
C ASP A 151 -41.87 21.63 -15.80
N LEU A 152 -41.40 21.73 -14.54
CA LEU A 152 -40.27 22.57 -14.20
C LEU A 152 -39.00 22.13 -14.93
N ALA A 153 -38.80 20.81 -15.05
CA ALA A 153 -37.65 20.26 -15.74
C ALA A 153 -37.64 20.63 -17.23
N ALA A 154 -38.79 20.51 -17.92
CA ALA A 154 -38.91 20.91 -19.33
C ALA A 154 -38.62 22.40 -19.55
N ARG A 155 -39.11 23.25 -18.65
CA ARG A 155 -38.90 24.71 -18.71
C ARG A 155 -37.43 25.09 -18.46
N LEU A 156 -36.78 24.42 -17.51
CA LEU A 156 -35.36 24.59 -17.26
C LEU A 156 -34.50 24.11 -18.44
N TYR A 157 -34.91 23.03 -19.10
CA TYR A 157 -34.26 22.56 -20.31
C TYR A 157 -34.36 23.57 -21.46
N ASP A 158 -35.54 24.11 -21.72
CA ASP A 158 -35.69 25.14 -22.76
C ASP A 158 -34.90 26.41 -22.41
N ARG A 159 -34.83 26.75 -21.12
CA ARG A 159 -33.98 27.85 -20.64
C ARG A 159 -32.52 27.56 -20.91
N HIS A 160 -32.08 26.31 -20.74
CA HIS A 160 -30.75 25.87 -21.13
C HIS A 160 -30.52 26.00 -22.63
N GLU A 161 -31.45 25.59 -23.49
CA GLU A 161 -31.28 25.67 -24.94
C GLU A 161 -31.13 27.12 -25.44
N GLU A 162 -31.88 28.06 -24.85
CA GLU A 162 -31.80 29.47 -25.24
C GLU A 162 -30.59 30.21 -24.63
N SER A 163 -30.13 29.81 -23.43
CA SER A 163 -29.07 30.53 -22.68
C SER A 163 -27.72 29.83 -22.63
N GLY A 164 -27.65 28.54 -22.93
CA GLY A 164 -26.49 27.67 -22.69
C GLY A 164 -26.24 27.31 -21.22
N SER A 165 -27.18 27.58 -20.30
CA SER A 165 -27.02 27.39 -18.85
C SER A 165 -26.91 25.92 -18.44
N ILE A 166 -25.69 25.39 -18.27
CA ILE A 166 -25.45 24.01 -17.81
C ILE A 166 -26.11 23.71 -16.44
N PRO A 167 -26.13 24.63 -15.45
CA PRO A 167 -26.84 24.40 -14.20
C PRO A 167 -28.34 24.12 -14.39
N ASP A 168 -28.99 24.75 -15.38
CA ASP A 168 -30.40 24.49 -15.68
C ASP A 168 -30.61 23.10 -16.27
N LEU A 169 -29.71 22.64 -17.15
CA LEU A 169 -29.73 21.28 -17.70
C LEU A 169 -29.56 20.22 -16.59
N VAL A 170 -28.61 20.44 -15.68
CA VAL A 170 -28.40 19.54 -14.53
C VAL A 170 -29.65 19.49 -13.65
N ARG A 171 -30.22 20.65 -13.34
CA ARG A 171 -31.41 20.73 -12.51
C ARG A 171 -32.64 20.09 -13.19
N ALA A 172 -32.77 20.22 -14.50
CA ALA A 172 -33.81 19.54 -15.27
C ALA A 172 -33.69 18.01 -15.15
N ILE A 173 -32.48 17.46 -15.31
CA ILE A 173 -32.22 16.02 -15.17
C ILE A 173 -32.57 15.52 -13.75
N GLU A 174 -32.18 16.24 -12.70
CA GLU A 174 -32.51 15.91 -11.30
C GLU A 174 -34.03 15.85 -11.06
N LEU A 175 -34.74 16.87 -11.53
CA LEU A 175 -36.19 16.98 -11.33
C LEU A 175 -36.95 15.91 -12.10
N THR A 176 -36.56 15.61 -13.34
CA THR A 176 -37.13 14.49 -14.11
C THR A 176 -36.87 13.15 -13.42
N GLY A 177 -35.67 12.93 -12.85
CA GLY A 177 -35.38 11.73 -12.06
C GLY A 177 -36.28 11.58 -10.82
N LYS A 178 -36.56 12.68 -10.12
CA LYS A 178 -37.51 12.70 -9.00
C LYS A 178 -38.95 12.41 -9.44
N ALA A 179 -39.38 13.01 -10.54
CA ALA A 179 -40.71 12.79 -11.12
C ALA A 179 -40.91 11.32 -11.52
N ILE A 180 -39.91 10.71 -12.16
CA ILE A 180 -39.96 9.29 -12.53
C ILE A 180 -40.06 8.41 -11.28
N LYS A 181 -39.28 8.64 -10.23
CA LYS A 181 -39.37 7.83 -9.00
C LYS A 181 -40.74 7.90 -8.33
N ALA A 182 -41.40 9.05 -8.41
CA ALA A 182 -42.72 9.27 -7.83
C ALA A 182 -43.88 8.71 -8.69
N THR A 183 -43.62 8.31 -9.94
CA THR A 183 -44.64 7.86 -10.90
C THR A 183 -44.67 6.32 -11.01
N PRO A 184 -45.78 5.62 -10.71
CA PRO A 184 -45.89 4.16 -10.84
C PRO A 184 -45.65 3.64 -12.27
N GLU A 185 -45.22 2.39 -12.43
CA GLU A 185 -44.99 1.75 -13.74
C GLU A 185 -46.28 1.53 -14.56
N TRP A 186 -47.43 1.47 -13.89
CA TRP A 186 -48.74 1.21 -14.49
C TRP A 186 -49.70 2.35 -14.12
N GLY A 187 -49.62 3.44 -14.88
CA GLY A 187 -50.48 4.61 -14.74
C GLY A 187 -50.36 5.50 -15.96
N SER A 188 -51.47 6.13 -16.36
CA SER A 188 -51.54 7.01 -17.54
C SER A 188 -51.17 8.46 -17.22
N TYR A 189 -50.92 8.81 -15.95
CA TYR A 189 -50.61 10.17 -15.54
C TYR A 189 -49.80 10.21 -14.22
N PRO A 190 -48.71 10.99 -14.13
CA PRO A 190 -48.02 11.66 -15.25
C PRO A 190 -47.37 10.66 -16.24
N ASP A 191 -47.10 11.11 -17.47
CA ASP A 191 -46.53 10.25 -18.53
C ASP A 191 -45.09 9.85 -18.23
N ARG A 192 -44.94 8.71 -17.55
CA ARG A 192 -43.64 8.10 -17.25
C ARG A 192 -42.83 7.81 -18.51
N GLY A 193 -43.48 7.50 -19.63
CA GLY A 193 -42.83 7.24 -20.92
C GLY A 193 -42.13 8.49 -21.45
N GLY A 194 -42.87 9.60 -21.55
CA GLY A 194 -42.33 10.90 -21.95
C GLY A 194 -41.23 11.42 -21.02
N LEU A 195 -41.37 11.22 -19.71
CA LEU A 195 -40.30 11.59 -18.74
C LEU A 195 -39.02 10.78 -18.98
N LEU A 196 -39.11 9.49 -19.29
CA LEU A 196 -37.96 8.64 -19.62
C LEU A 196 -37.31 9.05 -20.96
N GLU A 197 -38.11 9.46 -21.95
CA GLU A 197 -37.59 9.98 -23.23
C GLU A 197 -36.89 11.33 -23.09
N ASN A 198 -37.47 12.25 -22.31
CA ASN A 198 -36.84 13.54 -22.01
C ASN A 198 -35.54 13.36 -21.22
N LEU A 199 -35.56 12.48 -20.20
CA LEU A 199 -34.36 12.14 -19.45
C LEU A 199 -33.27 11.57 -20.37
N ARG A 200 -33.63 10.70 -21.32
CA ARG A 200 -32.71 10.16 -22.34
C ARG A 200 -32.06 11.30 -23.14
N ASP A 201 -32.85 12.16 -23.76
CA ASP A 201 -32.34 13.18 -24.69
C ASP A 201 -31.48 14.22 -23.98
N TRP A 202 -31.88 14.62 -22.77
CA TRP A 202 -31.15 15.60 -21.98
C TRP A 202 -29.86 15.03 -21.40
N LEU A 203 -29.84 13.75 -21.03
CA LEU A 203 -28.60 13.08 -20.62
C LEU A 203 -27.62 13.00 -21.80
N VAL A 204 -28.08 12.65 -23.01
CA VAL A 204 -27.23 12.64 -24.22
C VAL A 204 -26.65 14.02 -24.50
N GLN A 205 -27.48 15.06 -24.48
CA GLN A 205 -27.01 16.42 -24.71
C GLN A 205 -26.08 16.90 -23.60
N TRP A 206 -26.37 16.54 -22.35
CA TRP A 206 -25.47 16.79 -21.23
C TRP A 206 -24.14 16.05 -21.43
N PHE A 207 -24.11 14.81 -21.94
CA PHE A 207 -22.87 14.09 -22.26
C PHE A 207 -22.06 14.76 -23.37
N GLU A 208 -22.70 15.18 -24.45
CA GLU A 208 -22.03 15.88 -25.54
C GLU A 208 -21.43 17.21 -25.08
N LYS A 209 -22.16 17.98 -24.26
CA LYS A 209 -21.71 19.27 -23.73
C LYS A 209 -20.72 19.12 -22.57
N SER A 210 -20.86 18.11 -21.71
CA SER A 210 -19.97 17.86 -20.57
C SER A 210 -18.65 17.19 -20.98
N GLY A 211 -18.63 16.42 -22.07
CA GLY A 211 -17.39 16.01 -22.73
C GLY A 211 -16.52 17.18 -23.17
N HIS A 212 -17.13 18.35 -23.44
CA HIS A 212 -16.43 19.62 -23.71
C HIS A 212 -16.19 20.48 -22.46
N ILE A 213 -16.81 20.18 -21.30
CA ILE A 213 -16.50 20.85 -20.02
C ILE A 213 -15.16 20.40 -19.47
N ASP A 214 -14.73 19.17 -19.77
CA ASP A 214 -13.38 18.71 -19.44
C ASP A 214 -12.27 19.50 -20.23
N GLU A 215 -12.63 20.34 -21.23
CA GLU A 215 -11.70 21.25 -21.94
C GLU A 215 -11.62 22.68 -21.34
N LEU A 216 -12.42 23.02 -20.32
CA LEU A 216 -12.41 24.36 -19.68
C LEU A 216 -11.35 24.44 -18.56
N ASP A 217 -10.10 24.49 -18.98
CA ASP A 217 -8.83 24.42 -18.23
C ASP A 217 -8.55 25.61 -17.26
N THR A 218 -9.56 26.32 -16.72
CA THR A 218 -9.34 27.58 -15.95
C THR A 218 -10.12 27.77 -14.64
N LEU A 219 -10.87 26.80 -14.13
CA LEU A 219 -11.55 26.93 -12.84
C LEU A 219 -10.80 26.19 -11.71
N GLN A 220 -10.68 26.86 -10.56
CA GLN A 220 -10.05 26.37 -9.33
C GLN A 220 -10.56 24.96 -8.92
N VAL A 221 -9.65 24.11 -8.45
CA VAL A 221 -9.86 22.67 -8.12
C VAL A 221 -11.03 22.44 -7.16
N ASP A 222 -11.31 23.36 -6.24
CA ASP A 222 -12.46 23.28 -5.32
C ASP A 222 -13.82 23.22 -6.06
N LYS A 223 -13.90 23.80 -7.26
CA LYS A 223 -15.09 23.71 -8.12
C LYS A 223 -15.13 22.40 -8.91
N LEU A 224 -13.99 21.76 -9.20
CA LEU A 224 -13.94 20.47 -9.90
C LEU A 224 -14.44 19.33 -9.00
N ASP A 225 -14.07 19.33 -7.72
CA ASP A 225 -14.56 18.37 -6.72
C ASP A 225 -16.08 18.50 -6.52
N GLN A 226 -16.60 19.72 -6.37
CA GLN A 226 -18.05 19.97 -6.30
C GLN A 226 -18.78 19.54 -7.58
N THR A 227 -18.20 19.80 -8.76
CA THR A 227 -18.79 19.41 -10.04
C THR A 227 -18.77 17.90 -10.24
N LEU A 228 -17.72 17.20 -9.79
CA LEU A 228 -17.59 15.74 -9.87
C LEU A 228 -18.57 15.02 -8.93
N ASP A 229 -18.73 15.50 -7.69
CA ASP A 229 -19.68 14.94 -6.75
C ASP A 229 -21.13 15.14 -7.20
N GLN A 230 -21.47 16.36 -7.66
CA GLN A 230 -22.78 16.65 -8.25
C GLN A 230 -23.04 15.77 -9.48
N THR A 231 -22.04 15.59 -10.34
CA THR A 231 -22.15 14.72 -11.52
C THR A 231 -22.44 13.26 -11.13
N ILE A 232 -21.73 12.72 -10.14
CA ILE A 232 -21.94 11.36 -9.66
C ILE A 232 -23.36 11.22 -9.07
N GLU A 233 -23.83 12.21 -8.32
CA GLU A 233 -25.18 12.23 -7.74
C GLU A 233 -26.27 12.25 -8.81
N VAL A 234 -26.11 13.07 -9.85
CA VAL A 234 -27.03 13.17 -10.99
C VAL A 234 -27.10 11.85 -11.76
N ILE A 235 -25.94 11.24 -12.07
CA ILE A 235 -25.89 9.96 -12.78
C ILE A 235 -26.51 8.83 -11.94
N ASN A 236 -26.25 8.79 -10.62
CA ASN A 236 -26.88 7.82 -9.72
C ASN A 236 -28.41 7.97 -9.70
N THR A 237 -28.90 9.21 -9.62
CA THR A 237 -30.34 9.50 -9.62
C THR A 237 -31.01 9.04 -10.93
N ALA A 238 -30.34 9.25 -12.07
CA ALA A 238 -30.82 8.78 -13.37
C ALA A 238 -30.84 7.25 -13.48
N ILE A 239 -29.79 6.57 -12.99
CA ILE A 239 -29.71 5.10 -12.97
C ILE A 239 -30.84 4.49 -12.11
N GLU A 240 -31.10 5.05 -10.93
CA GLU A 240 -32.16 4.58 -10.03
C GLU A 240 -33.57 4.78 -10.60
N ALA A 241 -33.74 5.74 -11.53
CA ALA A 241 -35.01 6.04 -12.17
C ALA A 241 -35.30 5.17 -13.40
N MET A 242 -34.28 4.55 -14.01
CA MET A 242 -34.39 3.80 -15.26
C MET A 242 -34.64 2.29 -15.04
N PRO A 243 -35.50 1.65 -15.85
CA PRO A 243 -35.66 0.19 -15.86
C PRO A 243 -34.37 -0.55 -16.20
N SER A 244 -34.19 -1.76 -15.64
CA SER A 244 -32.98 -2.57 -15.82
C SER A 244 -32.71 -3.04 -17.25
N ASP A 245 -33.75 -3.07 -18.10
CA ASP A 245 -33.69 -3.47 -19.51
C ASP A 245 -33.59 -2.27 -20.46
N HIS A 246 -33.46 -1.05 -19.94
CA HIS A 246 -33.44 0.15 -20.77
C HIS A 246 -32.17 0.22 -21.65
N PRO A 247 -32.31 0.45 -22.98
CA PRO A 247 -31.19 0.46 -23.92
C PRO A 247 -30.04 1.42 -23.59
N HIS A 248 -30.31 2.49 -22.85
CA HIS A 248 -29.31 3.50 -22.45
C HIS A 248 -28.86 3.41 -20.99
N LEU A 249 -29.17 2.31 -20.28
CA LEU A 249 -28.65 2.09 -18.93
C LEU A 249 -27.14 1.80 -18.94
N HIS A 250 -26.67 1.01 -19.91
CA HIS A 250 -25.27 0.58 -19.95
C HIS A 250 -24.25 1.72 -20.20
N PRO A 251 -24.51 2.77 -21.02
CA PRO A 251 -23.59 3.91 -21.13
C PRO A 251 -23.55 4.76 -19.86
N LEU A 252 -24.67 4.90 -19.13
CA LEU A 252 -24.71 5.61 -17.84
C LEU A 252 -23.88 4.90 -16.78
N LEU A 253 -24.03 3.58 -16.68
CA LEU A 253 -23.20 2.74 -15.80
C LEU A 253 -21.72 2.89 -16.18
N ASN A 254 -21.37 2.75 -17.46
CA ASN A 254 -19.99 2.91 -17.91
C ASN A 254 -19.39 4.28 -17.54
N ASN A 255 -20.18 5.35 -17.66
CA ASN A 255 -19.74 6.72 -17.32
C ASN A 255 -19.62 6.93 -15.81
N LEU A 256 -20.55 6.40 -15.02
CA LEU A 256 -20.48 6.41 -13.56
C LEU A 256 -19.21 5.70 -13.07
N GLY A 257 -18.92 4.51 -13.61
CA GLY A 257 -17.70 3.76 -13.26
C GLY A 257 -16.43 4.58 -13.52
N THR A 258 -16.35 5.25 -14.66
CA THR A 258 -15.21 6.11 -15.02
C THR A 258 -15.08 7.34 -14.11
N ARG A 259 -16.18 8.00 -13.74
CA ARG A 259 -16.16 9.17 -12.84
C ARG A 259 -15.84 8.77 -11.39
N LEU A 260 -16.30 7.61 -10.94
CA LEU A 260 -15.93 7.03 -9.65
C LEU A 260 -14.44 6.67 -9.60
N LEU A 261 -13.88 6.11 -10.68
CA LEU A 261 -12.43 5.91 -10.79
C LEU A 261 -11.67 7.24 -10.72
N LYS A 262 -12.15 8.28 -11.40
CA LYS A 262 -11.58 9.64 -11.32
C LYS A 262 -11.62 10.18 -9.88
N ARG A 263 -12.74 10.03 -9.18
CA ARG A 263 -12.86 10.43 -7.76
C ARG A 263 -11.95 9.61 -6.86
N PHE A 264 -11.86 8.29 -7.06
CA PHE A 264 -10.91 7.43 -6.36
C PHE A 264 -9.48 7.92 -6.53
N LEU A 265 -9.06 8.25 -7.76
CA LEU A 265 -7.72 8.75 -8.01
C LEU A 265 -7.46 10.02 -7.20
N LEU A 266 -8.43 10.94 -7.11
CA LEU A 266 -8.30 12.17 -6.33
C LEU A 266 -8.34 11.93 -4.81
N THR A 267 -9.31 11.16 -4.31
CA THR A 267 -9.61 11.03 -2.87
C THR A 267 -8.93 9.85 -2.18
N ALA A 268 -8.41 8.89 -2.96
CA ALA A 268 -8.00 7.57 -2.52
C ALA A 268 -9.10 6.79 -1.77
N SER A 269 -10.38 7.03 -2.08
CA SER A 269 -11.52 6.33 -1.46
C SER A 269 -11.74 4.94 -2.06
N MET A 270 -11.41 3.88 -1.32
CA MET A 270 -11.67 2.50 -1.77
C MET A 270 -13.14 2.19 -2.03
N LYS A 271 -14.06 2.91 -1.36
CA LYS A 271 -15.50 2.81 -1.63
C LYS A 271 -15.82 3.20 -3.08
N ASP A 272 -15.15 4.23 -3.59
CA ASP A 272 -15.35 4.70 -4.96
C ASP A 272 -14.77 3.71 -5.98
N LEU A 273 -13.58 3.16 -5.71
CA LEU A 273 -12.96 2.17 -6.61
C LEU A 273 -13.75 0.86 -6.65
N ASN A 274 -14.21 0.38 -5.49
CA ASN A 274 -15.05 -0.81 -5.42
C ASN A 274 -16.37 -0.60 -6.16
N ARG A 275 -17.01 0.57 -5.95
CA ARG A 275 -18.23 0.92 -6.67
C ARG A 275 -17.98 1.11 -8.17
N ALA A 276 -16.83 1.64 -8.58
CA ALA A 276 -16.47 1.77 -9.99
C ALA A 276 -16.48 0.41 -10.68
N VAL A 277 -15.79 -0.57 -10.10
CA VAL A 277 -15.73 -1.95 -10.62
C VAL A 277 -17.12 -2.58 -10.65
N GLU A 278 -17.88 -2.50 -9.56
CA GLU A 278 -19.25 -3.04 -9.49
C GLU A 278 -20.13 -2.48 -10.62
N VAL A 279 -20.07 -1.16 -10.83
CA VAL A 279 -20.85 -0.49 -11.86
C VAL A 279 -20.36 -0.86 -13.27
N ALA A 280 -19.07 -1.06 -13.48
CA ALA A 280 -18.56 -1.53 -14.77
C ALA A 280 -18.95 -2.98 -15.07
N GLU A 281 -19.00 -3.86 -14.07
CA GLU A 281 -19.53 -5.22 -14.21
C GLU A 281 -21.01 -5.20 -14.63
N LEU A 282 -21.82 -4.33 -13.99
CA LEU A 282 -23.22 -4.11 -14.36
C LEU A 282 -23.35 -3.57 -15.78
N ALA A 283 -22.48 -2.64 -16.19
CA ALA A 283 -22.45 -2.09 -17.54
C ALA A 283 -22.21 -3.20 -18.59
N VAL A 284 -21.22 -4.06 -18.36
CA VAL A 284 -20.92 -5.20 -19.26
C VAL A 284 -22.08 -6.18 -19.35
N ALA A 285 -22.73 -6.48 -18.21
CA ALA A 285 -23.87 -7.38 -18.16
C ALA A 285 -25.09 -6.86 -18.95
N ALA A 286 -25.37 -5.56 -18.86
CA ALA A 286 -26.49 -4.90 -19.53
C ALA A 286 -26.25 -4.61 -21.02
N MET A 287 -24.99 -4.66 -21.50
CA MET A 287 -24.64 -4.24 -22.86
C MET A 287 -24.76 -5.38 -23.89
N PRO A 288 -25.33 -5.11 -25.09
CA PRO A 288 -25.33 -6.07 -26.20
C PRO A 288 -23.91 -6.48 -26.63
N LEU A 289 -23.72 -7.74 -27.06
CA LEU A 289 -22.40 -8.33 -27.37
C LEU A 289 -21.51 -7.45 -28.28
N HIS A 290 -22.07 -6.79 -29.29
CA HIS A 290 -21.32 -5.97 -30.25
C HIS A 290 -20.86 -4.61 -29.69
N LEU A 291 -21.39 -4.17 -28.54
CA LEU A 291 -21.02 -2.92 -27.86
C LEU A 291 -20.17 -3.15 -26.61
N ARG A 292 -20.09 -4.40 -26.11
CA ARG A 292 -19.31 -4.77 -24.92
C ARG A 292 -17.83 -4.41 -24.93
N PRO A 293 -17.08 -4.36 -26.06
CA PRO A 293 -15.64 -4.17 -26.00
C PRO A 293 -15.15 -2.92 -25.28
N VAL A 294 -15.88 -1.80 -25.37
CA VAL A 294 -15.53 -0.56 -24.65
C VAL A 294 -15.78 -0.70 -23.15
N ALA A 295 -16.90 -1.29 -22.75
CA ALA A 295 -17.21 -1.54 -21.34
C ALA A 295 -16.23 -2.55 -20.71
N LEU A 296 -15.84 -3.58 -21.46
CA LEU A 296 -14.85 -4.58 -21.06
C LEU A 296 -13.44 -3.98 -20.93
N LEU A 297 -13.06 -3.04 -21.81
CA LEU A 297 -11.81 -2.29 -21.69
C LEU A 297 -11.79 -1.46 -20.39
N ASN A 298 -12.88 -0.78 -20.09
CA ASN A 298 -13.01 0.05 -18.88
C ASN A 298 -13.03 -0.81 -17.61
N LEU A 299 -13.76 -1.93 -17.62
CA LEU A 299 -13.73 -2.93 -16.56
C LEU A 299 -12.31 -3.47 -16.34
N GLY A 300 -11.61 -3.82 -17.42
CA GLY A 300 -10.21 -4.25 -17.39
C GLY A 300 -9.32 -3.20 -16.73
N SER A 301 -9.44 -1.93 -17.11
CA SER A 301 -8.68 -0.81 -16.54
C SER A 301 -8.98 -0.61 -15.05
N GLN A 302 -10.25 -0.66 -14.63
CA GLN A 302 -10.65 -0.49 -13.24
C GLN A 302 -10.25 -1.68 -12.34
N LEU A 303 -10.32 -2.91 -12.86
CA LEU A 303 -9.78 -4.09 -12.19
C LEU A 303 -8.26 -4.00 -12.06
N GLY A 304 -7.57 -3.49 -13.08
CA GLY A 304 -6.15 -3.14 -12.98
C GLY A 304 -5.89 -2.11 -11.88
N ALA A 305 -6.71 -1.05 -11.79
CA ALA A 305 -6.59 -0.04 -10.74
C ALA A 305 -6.82 -0.63 -9.36
N ARG A 306 -7.84 -1.49 -9.22
CA ARG A 306 -8.11 -2.20 -7.98
C ARG A 306 -6.97 -3.14 -7.62
N PHE A 307 -6.40 -3.88 -8.56
CA PHE A 307 -5.20 -4.69 -8.34
C PHE A 307 -4.02 -3.85 -7.82
N GLU A 308 -3.76 -2.68 -8.39
CA GLU A 308 -2.66 -1.85 -7.92
C GLU A 308 -2.85 -1.45 -6.45
N VAL A 309 -4.09 -1.23 -6.01
CA VAL A 309 -4.38 -0.85 -4.61
C VAL A 309 -4.50 -2.06 -3.70
N SER A 310 -5.18 -3.12 -4.13
CA SER A 310 -5.53 -4.29 -3.33
C SER A 310 -4.40 -5.31 -3.30
N GLY A 311 -3.59 -5.38 -4.35
CA GLY A 311 -2.61 -6.45 -4.61
C GLY A 311 -3.25 -7.77 -5.06
N SER A 312 -4.57 -7.80 -5.31
CA SER A 312 -5.32 -9.01 -5.63
C SER A 312 -4.97 -9.53 -7.02
N LEU A 313 -4.26 -10.66 -7.11
CA LEU A 313 -4.00 -11.33 -8.39
C LEU A 313 -5.28 -11.73 -9.12
N GLU A 314 -6.36 -11.98 -8.38
CA GLU A 314 -7.66 -12.26 -8.97
C GLU A 314 -8.21 -11.07 -9.75
N ASP A 315 -8.05 -9.84 -9.22
CA ASP A 315 -8.44 -8.62 -9.93
C ASP A 315 -7.64 -8.47 -11.22
N LEU A 316 -6.33 -8.71 -11.17
CA LEU A 316 -5.47 -8.62 -12.35
C LEU A 316 -5.83 -9.69 -13.39
N ASP A 317 -6.07 -10.93 -12.98
CA ASP A 317 -6.46 -12.03 -13.85
C ASP A 317 -7.83 -11.77 -14.49
N ASN A 318 -8.79 -11.23 -13.73
CA ASN A 318 -10.09 -10.86 -14.26
C ASN A 318 -10.00 -9.65 -15.19
N GLY A 319 -9.11 -8.69 -14.92
CA GLY A 319 -8.81 -7.58 -15.82
C GLY A 319 -8.24 -8.05 -17.16
N ILE A 320 -7.33 -9.03 -17.13
CA ILE A 320 -6.76 -9.63 -18.35
C ILE A 320 -7.84 -10.33 -19.15
N LYS A 321 -8.69 -11.15 -18.51
CA LYS A 321 -9.82 -11.82 -19.17
C LYS A 321 -10.78 -10.83 -19.83
N ALA A 322 -11.14 -9.76 -19.13
CA ALA A 322 -12.03 -8.73 -19.67
C ALA A 322 -11.42 -8.06 -20.91
N THR A 323 -10.12 -7.74 -20.86
CA THR A 323 -9.41 -7.11 -21.99
C THR A 323 -9.22 -8.08 -23.17
N GLU A 324 -9.02 -9.37 -22.91
CA GLU A 324 -9.00 -10.41 -23.94
C GLU A 324 -10.36 -10.59 -24.61
N GLU A 325 -11.46 -10.59 -23.84
CA GLU A 325 -12.82 -10.64 -24.37
C GLU A 325 -13.15 -9.40 -25.22
N ALA A 326 -12.71 -8.22 -24.78
CA ALA A 326 -12.83 -6.99 -25.56
C ALA A 326 -12.12 -7.12 -26.92
N LEU A 327 -10.94 -7.74 -26.94
CA LEU A 327 -10.14 -7.92 -28.15
C LEU A 327 -10.80 -8.86 -29.16
N VAL A 328 -11.54 -9.89 -28.69
CA VAL A 328 -12.32 -10.80 -29.53
C VAL A 328 -13.48 -10.08 -30.21
N GLY A 329 -14.13 -9.15 -29.50
CA GLY A 329 -15.26 -8.38 -30.03
C GLY A 329 -14.88 -7.22 -30.98
N ILE A 330 -13.58 -6.94 -31.13
CA ILE A 330 -13.06 -5.84 -31.95
C ILE A 330 -12.38 -6.38 -33.21
N THR A 331 -12.75 -5.86 -34.39
CA THR A 331 -12.11 -6.21 -35.67
C THR A 331 -10.68 -5.66 -35.76
N GLU A 332 -9.85 -6.24 -36.64
CA GLU A 332 -8.46 -5.77 -36.84
C GLU A 332 -8.36 -4.32 -37.33
N GLU A 333 -9.40 -3.82 -37.99
CA GLU A 333 -9.45 -2.48 -38.57
C GLU A 333 -9.99 -1.41 -37.60
N HIS A 334 -10.47 -1.80 -36.42
CA HIS A 334 -11.09 -0.88 -35.48
C HIS A 334 -10.08 0.13 -34.89
N THR A 335 -10.45 1.40 -34.89
CA THR A 335 -9.59 2.53 -34.49
C THR A 335 -9.12 2.47 -33.03
N SER A 336 -9.91 1.84 -32.15
CA SER A 336 -9.56 1.68 -30.73
C SER A 336 -8.84 0.36 -30.40
N ARG A 337 -8.53 -0.48 -31.39
CA ARG A 337 -7.88 -1.79 -31.16
C ARG A 337 -6.53 -1.67 -30.46
N TRP A 338 -5.74 -0.64 -30.79
CA TRP A 338 -4.46 -0.39 -30.16
C TRP A 338 -4.58 -0.09 -28.65
N LYS A 339 -5.68 0.55 -28.19
CA LYS A 339 -5.93 0.84 -26.77
C LYS A 339 -6.13 -0.46 -25.98
N VAL A 340 -6.92 -1.39 -26.53
CA VAL A 340 -7.17 -2.70 -25.91
C VAL A 340 -5.89 -3.52 -25.82
N LEU A 341 -5.10 -3.55 -26.89
CA LEU A 341 -3.81 -4.24 -26.91
C LEU A 341 -2.79 -3.61 -25.94
N GLY A 342 -2.73 -2.27 -25.86
CA GLY A 342 -1.86 -1.57 -24.91
C GLY A 342 -2.19 -1.89 -23.45
N ASN A 343 -3.47 -1.84 -23.08
CA ASN A 343 -3.93 -2.22 -21.74
C ASN A 343 -3.63 -3.70 -21.41
N LEU A 344 -3.85 -4.60 -22.37
CA LEU A 344 -3.51 -6.02 -22.19
C LEU A 344 -2.01 -6.21 -21.98
N ALA A 345 -1.17 -5.58 -22.82
CA ALA A 345 0.28 -5.67 -22.70
C ALA A 345 0.77 -5.15 -21.34
N HIS A 346 0.18 -4.07 -20.84
CA HIS A 346 0.49 -3.53 -19.53
C HIS A 346 0.11 -4.51 -18.41
N GLN A 347 -1.12 -5.02 -18.41
CA GLN A 347 -1.56 -5.97 -17.39
C GLN A 347 -0.75 -7.27 -17.39
N LEU A 348 -0.36 -7.77 -18.57
CA LEU A 348 0.57 -8.90 -18.69
C LEU A 348 1.95 -8.58 -18.12
N SER A 349 2.46 -7.36 -18.35
CA SER A 349 3.71 -6.90 -17.75
C SER A 349 3.62 -6.81 -16.22
N ARG A 350 2.51 -6.29 -15.68
CA ARG A 350 2.25 -6.27 -14.23
C ARG A 350 2.09 -7.67 -13.66
N ARG A 351 1.44 -8.57 -14.39
CA ARG A 351 1.35 -9.98 -14.00
C ARG A 351 2.73 -10.62 -13.99
N PHE A 352 3.58 -10.36 -14.99
CA PHE A 352 4.98 -10.78 -14.96
C PHE A 352 5.72 -10.24 -13.72
N ASP A 353 5.48 -8.98 -13.31
CA ASP A 353 6.06 -8.46 -12.08
C ASP A 353 5.67 -9.33 -10.88
N GLN A 354 4.41 -9.76 -10.87
CA GLN A 354 3.78 -10.60 -9.84
C GLN A 354 3.81 -12.12 -10.06
N THR A 355 4.37 -12.66 -11.13
CA THR A 355 4.49 -14.12 -11.34
C THR A 355 5.93 -14.50 -11.69
N LYS A 356 6.70 -13.58 -12.27
CA LYS A 356 7.97 -13.81 -12.98
C LYS A 356 7.81 -14.83 -14.12
N SER A 357 6.58 -15.00 -14.61
CA SER A 357 6.27 -15.87 -15.74
C SER A 357 6.86 -15.30 -17.02
N GLU A 358 7.90 -15.93 -17.56
CA GLU A 358 8.51 -15.55 -18.82
C GLU A 358 7.49 -15.56 -19.98
N GLU A 359 6.47 -16.42 -19.89
CA GLU A 359 5.35 -16.45 -20.84
C GLU A 359 4.55 -15.14 -20.83
N ASP A 360 4.22 -14.60 -19.65
CA ASP A 360 3.47 -13.33 -19.55
C ASP A 360 4.27 -12.17 -20.17
N LEU A 361 5.59 -12.14 -19.94
CA LEU A 361 6.46 -11.10 -20.52
C LEU A 361 6.59 -11.23 -22.04
N ASN A 362 6.71 -12.45 -22.56
CA ASN A 362 6.73 -12.69 -24.00
C ASN A 362 5.41 -12.27 -24.64
N ARG A 363 4.28 -12.65 -24.03
CA ARG A 363 2.95 -12.21 -24.47
C ARG A 363 2.79 -10.70 -24.41
N ALA A 364 3.34 -10.02 -23.40
CA ALA A 364 3.33 -8.56 -23.32
C ALA A 364 4.07 -7.93 -24.51
N VAL A 365 5.28 -8.43 -24.85
CA VAL A 365 6.04 -7.96 -26.01
C VAL A 365 5.28 -8.19 -27.32
N ASP A 366 4.72 -9.38 -27.52
CA ASP A 366 3.94 -9.72 -28.72
C ASP A 366 2.70 -8.81 -28.85
N THR A 367 2.03 -8.55 -27.73
CA THR A 367 0.86 -7.68 -27.68
C THR A 367 1.22 -6.22 -27.97
N CYS A 368 2.37 -5.73 -27.49
CA CYS A 368 2.89 -4.40 -27.84
C CYS A 368 3.16 -4.27 -29.36
N GLU A 369 3.75 -5.30 -29.97
CA GLU A 369 3.99 -5.33 -31.43
C GLU A 369 2.68 -5.31 -32.22
N LEU A 370 1.64 -6.01 -31.74
CA LEU A 370 0.30 -5.94 -32.33
C LEU A 370 -0.34 -4.56 -32.14
N ALA A 371 -0.19 -3.93 -30.98
CA ALA A 371 -0.69 -2.58 -30.71
C ALA A 371 -0.08 -1.56 -31.68
N LEU A 372 1.23 -1.66 -31.91
CA LEU A 372 1.96 -0.81 -32.85
C LEU A 372 1.46 -0.97 -34.30
N LYS A 373 1.18 -2.21 -34.73
CA LYS A 373 0.59 -2.48 -36.07
C LYS A 373 -0.84 -1.94 -36.21
N ALA A 374 -1.59 -1.92 -35.11
CA ALA A 374 -2.97 -1.42 -35.06
C ALA A 374 -3.04 0.11 -34.91
N ALA A 375 -1.94 0.80 -34.61
CA ALA A 375 -1.91 2.24 -34.46
C ALA A 375 -2.24 2.95 -35.79
N ARG A 376 -3.20 3.88 -35.74
CA ARG A 376 -3.68 4.67 -36.91
C ARG A 376 -3.43 6.17 -36.79
N SER A 377 -3.07 6.65 -35.59
CA SER A 377 -2.66 8.03 -35.34
C SER A 377 -1.21 8.07 -34.87
N GLN A 378 -0.59 9.24 -34.99
CA GLN A 378 0.76 9.48 -34.49
C GLN A 378 0.86 9.22 -32.98
N ASP A 379 -0.16 9.64 -32.22
CA ASP A 379 -0.20 9.47 -30.76
C ASP A 379 -0.33 7.99 -30.36
N ALA A 380 -1.18 7.23 -31.06
CA ALA A 380 -1.30 5.78 -30.86
C ALA A 380 0.00 5.04 -31.21
N PHE A 381 0.72 5.52 -32.23
CA PHE A 381 1.99 4.95 -32.64
C PHE A 381 3.07 5.20 -31.57
N VAL A 382 3.16 6.42 -31.05
CA VAL A 382 4.06 6.75 -29.93
C VAL A 382 3.71 5.93 -28.69
N ALA A 383 2.42 5.82 -28.32
CA ALA A 383 1.94 4.99 -27.21
C ALA A 383 2.42 3.53 -27.29
N GLY A 384 2.29 2.90 -28.47
CA GLY A 384 2.73 1.52 -28.69
C GLY A 384 4.25 1.33 -28.58
N LEU A 385 5.05 2.27 -29.08
CA LEU A 385 6.52 2.21 -28.98
C LEU A 385 7.01 2.23 -27.53
N ILE A 386 6.31 2.94 -26.66
CA ILE A 386 6.66 3.08 -25.23
C ILE A 386 6.53 1.75 -24.51
N HIS A 387 5.38 1.09 -24.66
CA HIS A 387 5.14 -0.19 -23.98
C HIS A 387 6.05 -1.28 -24.54
N LEU A 388 6.35 -1.23 -25.84
CA LEU A 388 7.29 -2.14 -26.47
C LEU A 388 8.72 -1.96 -25.93
N GLY A 389 9.23 -0.73 -25.90
CA GLY A 389 10.58 -0.43 -25.41
C GLY A 389 10.78 -0.82 -23.94
N ALA A 390 9.79 -0.56 -23.09
CA ALA A 390 9.83 -0.93 -21.68
C ALA A 390 9.81 -2.47 -21.49
N SER A 391 8.91 -3.18 -22.18
CA SER A 391 8.81 -4.64 -22.09
C SER A 391 10.07 -5.35 -22.63
N LEU A 392 10.66 -4.84 -23.71
CA LEU A 392 11.91 -5.37 -24.26
C LEU A 392 13.10 -5.15 -23.32
N ASN A 393 13.23 -3.96 -22.70
CA ASN A 393 14.28 -3.72 -21.71
C ASN A 393 14.12 -4.65 -20.50
N ARG A 394 12.88 -4.85 -20.02
CA ARG A 394 12.59 -5.79 -18.94
C ARG A 394 12.94 -7.23 -19.30
N ARG A 395 12.66 -7.66 -20.53
CA ARG A 395 13.05 -8.98 -21.04
C ARG A 395 14.57 -9.11 -21.12
N PHE A 396 15.28 -8.10 -21.61
CA PHE A 396 16.75 -8.07 -21.61
C PHE A 396 17.34 -8.19 -20.20
N GLN A 397 16.77 -7.50 -19.20
CA GLN A 397 17.27 -7.61 -17.83
C GLN A 397 17.16 -9.04 -17.27
N LEU A 398 16.14 -9.79 -17.71
CA LEU A 398 15.92 -11.18 -17.33
C LEU A 398 16.82 -12.16 -18.12
N THR A 399 16.84 -12.05 -19.44
CA THR A 399 17.43 -13.05 -20.35
C THR A 399 18.88 -12.71 -20.74
N GLY A 400 19.25 -11.43 -20.71
CA GLY A 400 20.51 -10.91 -21.25
C GLY A 400 20.56 -10.88 -22.78
N THR A 401 19.43 -11.07 -23.47
CA THR A 401 19.37 -11.12 -24.95
C THR A 401 19.67 -9.77 -25.57
N MET A 402 20.81 -9.65 -26.27
CA MET A 402 21.25 -8.37 -26.86
C MET A 402 20.26 -7.81 -27.90
N ASP A 403 19.60 -8.67 -28.67
CA ASP A 403 18.60 -8.24 -29.65
C ASP A 403 17.43 -7.46 -29.00
N ASP A 404 17.06 -7.82 -27.77
CA ASP A 404 15.98 -7.14 -27.04
C ASP A 404 16.38 -5.73 -26.65
N ILE A 405 17.59 -5.52 -26.13
CA ILE A 405 18.04 -4.18 -25.73
C ILE A 405 18.32 -3.29 -26.94
N ASP A 406 18.84 -3.86 -28.03
CA ASP A 406 19.07 -3.12 -29.27
C ASP A 406 17.73 -2.69 -29.89
N ARG A 407 16.72 -3.58 -29.90
CA ARG A 407 15.37 -3.22 -30.33
C ARG A 407 14.72 -2.22 -29.39
N ALA A 408 14.90 -2.33 -28.07
CA ALA A 408 14.37 -1.38 -27.08
C ALA A 408 14.93 0.03 -27.30
N ILE A 409 16.23 0.15 -27.58
CA ILE A 409 16.88 1.42 -27.92
C ILE A 409 16.27 1.99 -29.21
N GLN A 410 16.16 1.17 -30.26
CA GLN A 410 15.61 1.60 -31.55
C GLN A 410 14.18 2.13 -31.42
N VAL A 411 13.26 1.39 -30.77
CA VAL A 411 11.86 1.83 -30.64
C VAL A 411 11.72 3.08 -29.76
N THR A 412 12.61 3.24 -28.77
CA THR A 412 12.59 4.45 -27.93
C THR A 412 13.16 5.66 -28.70
N GLU A 413 14.16 5.48 -29.57
CA GLU A 413 14.65 6.53 -30.48
C GLU A 413 13.57 6.96 -31.50
N GLU A 414 12.81 5.99 -32.03
CA GLU A 414 11.64 6.26 -32.89
C GLU A 414 10.59 7.09 -32.14
N ALA A 415 10.28 6.75 -30.87
CA ALA A 415 9.33 7.50 -30.04
C ALA A 415 9.82 8.92 -29.72
N VAL A 416 11.11 9.09 -29.41
CA VAL A 416 11.73 10.41 -29.23
C VAL A 416 11.61 11.22 -30.52
N SER A 417 11.87 10.63 -31.68
CA SER A 417 11.81 11.33 -32.97
C SER A 417 10.39 11.74 -33.36
N ALA A 418 9.41 10.92 -32.99
CA ALA A 418 7.99 11.12 -33.23
C ALA A 418 7.32 12.17 -32.32
N THR A 419 7.95 12.53 -31.19
CA THR A 419 7.37 13.42 -30.18
C THR A 419 7.93 14.85 -30.28
N PRO A 420 7.11 15.91 -30.47
CA PRO A 420 7.60 17.29 -30.54
C PRO A 420 8.41 17.73 -29.31
N THR A 421 9.37 18.65 -29.50
CA THR A 421 10.23 19.17 -28.40
C THR A 421 9.48 19.96 -27.34
N THR A 422 8.29 20.45 -27.66
CA THR A 422 7.39 21.17 -26.75
C THR A 422 6.53 20.24 -25.90
N ASN A 423 6.47 18.94 -26.22
CA ASN A 423 5.71 17.97 -25.43
C ASN A 423 6.54 17.52 -24.22
N TYR A 424 5.98 17.71 -23.01
CA TYR A 424 6.61 17.34 -21.75
C TYR A 424 6.90 15.83 -21.65
N GLU A 425 6.14 14.98 -22.36
CA GLU A 425 6.33 13.53 -22.40
C GLU A 425 7.61 13.12 -23.12
N ARG A 426 8.14 13.98 -24.00
CA ARG A 426 9.45 13.77 -24.63
C ARG A 426 10.56 13.54 -23.60
N ALA A 427 10.47 14.19 -22.44
CA ALA A 427 11.42 14.00 -21.35
C ALA A 427 11.34 12.59 -20.71
N ASN A 428 10.20 11.90 -20.78
CA ASN A 428 10.09 10.50 -20.36
C ASN A 428 10.79 9.58 -21.36
N TRP A 429 10.62 9.83 -22.66
CA TRP A 429 11.26 9.01 -23.71
C TRP A 429 12.78 9.13 -23.69
N LEU A 430 13.29 10.35 -23.53
CA LEU A 430 14.72 10.60 -23.38
C LEU A 430 15.30 9.93 -22.13
N HIS A 431 14.55 9.91 -21.02
CA HIS A 431 14.95 9.21 -19.81
C HIS A 431 15.01 7.69 -20.02
N ASN A 432 13.97 7.09 -20.62
CA ASN A 432 13.91 5.65 -20.89
C ASN A 432 14.99 5.20 -21.88
N LEU A 433 15.29 6.03 -22.89
CA LEU A 433 16.39 5.78 -23.82
C LEU A 433 17.74 5.75 -23.09
N GLY A 434 17.97 6.73 -22.22
CA GLY A 434 19.15 6.75 -21.36
C GLY A 434 19.23 5.53 -20.43
N ALA A 435 18.11 5.07 -19.88
CA ALA A 435 18.05 3.87 -19.06
C ALA A 435 18.40 2.59 -19.87
N SER A 436 17.88 2.43 -21.08
CA SER A 436 18.22 1.31 -21.98
C SER A 436 19.69 1.29 -22.36
N LEU A 437 20.27 2.46 -22.68
CA LEU A 437 21.70 2.60 -22.94
C LEU A 437 22.54 2.28 -21.69
N GLY A 438 22.09 2.73 -20.50
CA GLY A 438 22.69 2.37 -19.22
C GLY A 438 22.71 0.86 -18.95
N SER A 439 21.57 0.18 -19.15
CA SER A 439 21.47 -1.29 -19.03
C SER A 439 22.43 -2.01 -19.98
N ARG A 440 22.54 -1.54 -21.24
CA ARG A 440 23.48 -2.11 -22.22
C ARG A 440 24.93 -1.86 -21.80
N PHE A 441 25.24 -0.67 -21.29
CA PHE A 441 26.56 -0.34 -20.76
C PHE A 441 26.96 -1.24 -19.58
N GLU A 442 26.06 -1.51 -18.63
CA GLU A 442 26.37 -2.37 -17.48
C GLU A 442 26.79 -3.79 -17.90
N LYS A 443 26.24 -4.30 -19.01
CA LYS A 443 26.59 -5.63 -19.55
C LYS A 443 27.83 -5.61 -20.45
N THR A 444 27.99 -4.57 -21.27
CA THR A 444 29.02 -4.54 -22.32
C THR A 444 30.28 -3.76 -21.95
N GLY A 445 30.18 -2.83 -20.99
CA GLY A 445 31.23 -1.87 -20.64
C GLY A 445 31.51 -0.82 -21.72
N LEU A 446 30.68 -0.71 -22.77
CA LEU A 446 30.90 0.21 -23.89
C LEU A 446 30.69 1.66 -23.47
N ARG A 447 31.80 2.40 -23.30
CA ARG A 447 31.78 3.81 -22.86
C ARG A 447 30.86 4.71 -23.67
N ARG A 448 30.74 4.47 -24.98
CA ARG A 448 29.84 5.23 -25.86
C ARG A 448 28.39 5.21 -25.35
N ASP A 449 27.93 4.07 -24.85
CA ASP A 449 26.57 3.92 -24.34
C ASP A 449 26.36 4.75 -23.06
N LEU A 450 27.36 4.80 -22.17
CA LEU A 450 27.32 5.64 -20.98
C LEU A 450 27.29 7.13 -21.34
N ASP A 451 28.13 7.57 -22.29
CA ASP A 451 28.17 8.97 -22.71
C ASP A 451 26.84 9.38 -23.41
N GLN A 452 26.25 8.51 -24.23
CA GLN A 452 24.92 8.74 -24.82
C GLN A 452 23.80 8.71 -23.76
N ALA A 453 23.89 7.83 -22.76
CA ALA A 453 22.94 7.79 -21.65
C ALA A 453 22.95 9.11 -20.86
N ILE A 454 24.13 9.70 -20.61
CA ILE A 454 24.27 11.01 -19.97
C ILE A 454 23.65 12.10 -20.85
N GLU A 455 23.92 12.11 -22.16
CA GLU A 455 23.37 13.10 -23.08
C GLU A 455 21.82 13.10 -23.08
N TYR A 456 21.21 11.93 -23.27
CA TYR A 456 19.75 11.84 -23.33
C TYR A 456 19.09 12.10 -21.97
N THR A 457 19.66 11.61 -20.86
CA THR A 457 19.11 11.93 -19.53
C THR A 457 19.29 13.40 -19.16
N ASP A 458 20.31 14.08 -19.66
CA ASP A 458 20.47 15.51 -19.47
C ASP A 458 19.43 16.34 -20.24
N MET A 459 19.12 15.94 -21.47
CA MET A 459 18.01 16.53 -22.22
C MET A 459 16.67 16.29 -21.50
N ALA A 460 16.48 15.09 -20.92
CA ALA A 460 15.29 14.76 -20.15
C ALA A 460 15.14 15.65 -18.90
N VAL A 461 16.21 15.84 -18.12
CA VAL A 461 16.20 16.72 -16.94
C VAL A 461 15.96 18.17 -17.36
N SER A 462 16.61 18.64 -18.41
CA SER A 462 16.47 20.02 -18.90
C SER A 462 15.06 20.35 -19.40
N GLY A 463 14.36 19.34 -19.96
CA GLY A 463 12.97 19.45 -20.40
C GLY A 463 11.92 19.31 -19.27
N THR A 464 12.35 19.08 -18.04
CA THR A 464 11.44 18.81 -16.90
C THR A 464 11.54 19.93 -15.86
N SER A 465 10.40 20.56 -15.54
CA SER A 465 10.36 21.56 -14.46
C SER A 465 10.72 20.95 -13.10
N LEU A 466 11.34 21.72 -12.21
CA LEU A 466 11.67 21.29 -10.85
C LEU A 466 10.43 20.83 -10.06
N ASP A 467 9.28 21.45 -10.32
CA ASP A 467 8.00 21.12 -9.69
C ASP A 467 7.31 19.91 -10.34
N HIS A 468 7.89 19.32 -11.38
CA HIS A 468 7.30 18.16 -12.04
C HIS A 468 7.52 16.88 -11.22
N PRO A 469 6.48 16.05 -11.00
CA PRO A 469 6.58 14.79 -10.26
C PRO A 469 7.74 13.86 -10.64
N SER A 470 8.06 13.75 -11.93
CA SER A 470 9.14 12.89 -12.44
C SER A 470 10.53 13.54 -12.41
N PHE A 471 10.68 14.78 -11.92
CA PHE A 471 11.98 15.46 -11.89
C PHE A 471 13.03 14.68 -11.11
N ALA A 472 12.71 14.23 -9.88
CA ALA A 472 13.66 13.48 -9.06
C ALA A 472 14.08 12.16 -9.72
N ASP A 473 13.17 11.44 -10.38
CA ASP A 473 13.49 10.19 -11.08
C ASP A 473 14.51 10.43 -12.21
N LYS A 474 14.31 11.51 -12.99
CA LYS A 474 15.24 11.89 -14.06
C LYS A 474 16.59 12.35 -13.52
N ALA A 475 16.57 13.18 -12.47
CA ALA A 475 17.78 13.63 -11.79
C ALA A 475 18.55 12.44 -11.18
N TYR A 476 17.84 11.43 -10.68
CA TYR A 476 18.43 10.21 -10.15
C TYR A 476 19.09 9.40 -11.26
N GLY A 477 18.44 9.22 -12.41
CA GLY A 477 19.03 8.58 -13.59
C GLY A 477 20.34 9.27 -14.01
N LEU A 478 20.29 10.58 -14.26
CA LEU A 478 21.46 11.36 -14.69
C LEU A 478 22.59 11.35 -13.66
N SER A 479 22.27 11.55 -12.37
CA SER A 479 23.29 11.49 -11.30
C SER A 479 23.96 10.11 -11.21
N THR A 480 23.25 9.03 -11.55
CA THR A 480 23.81 7.66 -11.57
C THR A 480 24.91 7.58 -12.61
N PHE A 481 24.61 8.00 -13.83
CA PHE A 481 25.56 7.92 -14.94
C PHE A 481 26.75 8.85 -14.75
N LEU A 482 26.55 10.05 -14.20
CA LEU A 482 27.64 10.97 -13.85
C LEU A 482 28.58 10.37 -12.79
N ILE A 483 28.04 9.76 -11.72
CA ILE A 483 28.86 9.08 -10.70
C ILE A 483 29.60 7.88 -11.30
N GLN A 484 28.95 7.12 -12.18
CA GLN A 484 29.55 5.97 -12.85
C GLN A 484 30.71 6.39 -13.76
N ARG A 485 30.57 7.49 -14.51
CA ARG A 485 31.65 8.06 -15.33
C ARG A 485 32.77 8.66 -14.49
N PHE A 486 32.43 9.33 -13.39
CA PHE A 486 33.41 9.81 -12.41
C PHE A 486 34.28 8.67 -11.89
N ARG A 487 33.70 7.54 -11.49
CA ARG A 487 34.47 6.37 -11.02
C ARG A 487 35.46 5.83 -12.05
N GLN A 488 35.20 6.01 -13.35
CA GLN A 488 36.10 5.54 -14.41
C GLN A 488 37.26 6.50 -14.71
N ASN A 489 37.04 7.82 -14.57
CA ASN A 489 38.00 8.82 -15.07
C ASN A 489 38.36 9.95 -14.06
N ASN A 490 37.81 9.91 -12.84
CA ASN A 490 37.98 10.93 -11.78
C ASN A 490 37.74 12.38 -12.24
N MET A 491 36.69 12.61 -13.04
CA MET A 491 36.31 13.95 -13.50
C MET A 491 35.49 14.68 -12.44
N ASP A 492 36.13 15.51 -11.60
CA ASP A 492 35.46 16.24 -10.50
C ASP A 492 34.23 17.07 -10.93
N GLN A 493 34.20 17.52 -12.19
CA GLN A 493 33.05 18.23 -12.78
C GLN A 493 31.77 17.38 -12.78
N ASP A 494 31.87 16.07 -13.02
CA ASP A 494 30.71 15.16 -13.01
C ASP A 494 30.15 15.01 -11.59
N LEU A 495 31.03 14.98 -10.59
CA LEU A 495 30.64 14.89 -9.19
C LEU A 495 29.93 16.16 -8.72
N GLU A 496 30.44 17.34 -9.10
CA GLU A 496 29.81 18.63 -8.79
C GLU A 496 28.45 18.78 -9.49
N ARG A 497 28.37 18.40 -10.78
CA ARG A 497 27.11 18.40 -11.52
C ARG A 497 26.09 17.46 -10.88
N SER A 498 26.54 16.25 -10.48
CA SER A 498 25.70 15.28 -9.76
C SER A 498 25.19 15.84 -8.44
N LEU A 499 26.04 16.54 -7.67
CA LEU A 499 25.65 17.16 -6.40
C LEU A 499 24.54 18.22 -6.59
N VAL A 500 24.70 19.11 -7.58
CA VAL A 500 23.70 20.13 -7.90
C VAL A 500 22.36 19.49 -8.28
N LEU A 501 22.38 18.43 -9.10
CA LEU A 501 21.19 17.69 -9.50
C LEU A 501 20.52 17.00 -8.31
N CYS A 502 21.31 16.36 -7.45
CA CYS A 502 20.82 15.69 -6.25
C CYS A 502 20.14 16.67 -5.29
N LYS A 503 20.73 17.85 -5.06
CA LYS A 503 20.10 18.92 -4.26
C LYS A 503 18.78 19.37 -4.86
N LYS A 504 18.74 19.63 -6.17
CA LYS A 504 17.50 20.04 -6.86
C LYS A 504 16.40 18.98 -6.72
N GLY A 505 16.71 17.72 -7.05
CA GLY A 505 15.69 16.68 -7.01
C GLY A 505 15.25 16.31 -5.60
N TRP A 506 16.12 16.44 -4.59
CA TRP A 506 15.74 16.36 -3.18
C TRP A 506 14.69 17.43 -2.78
N THR A 507 14.90 18.67 -3.23
CA THR A 507 13.99 19.81 -2.94
C THR A 507 12.68 19.78 -3.71
N SER A 508 12.54 18.92 -4.72
CA SER A 508 11.30 18.77 -5.48
C SER A 508 10.22 18.11 -4.62
N GLN A 509 9.37 18.91 -3.98
CA GLN A 509 8.36 18.41 -3.04
C GLN A 509 7.30 17.53 -3.72
N ARG A 510 7.07 17.72 -5.02
CA ARG A 510 6.09 16.97 -5.82
C ARG A 510 6.63 15.62 -6.32
N SER A 511 7.93 15.37 -6.19
CA SER A 511 8.54 14.08 -6.51
C SER A 511 8.35 13.03 -5.42
N ARG A 512 8.45 11.76 -5.82
CA ARG A 512 8.22 10.60 -4.95
C ARG A 512 9.20 10.56 -3.77
N PRO A 513 8.74 10.22 -2.56
CA PRO A 513 9.59 10.06 -1.38
C PRO A 513 10.83 9.19 -1.63
N SER A 514 10.66 8.02 -2.24
CA SER A 514 11.75 7.10 -2.55
C SER A 514 12.85 7.73 -3.40
N ALA A 515 12.50 8.39 -4.50
CA ALA A 515 13.45 9.06 -5.39
C ALA A 515 14.19 10.21 -4.68
N ARG A 516 13.47 10.99 -3.87
CA ARG A 516 14.05 12.09 -3.08
C ARG A 516 15.07 11.56 -2.06
N ILE A 517 14.72 10.52 -1.31
CA ILE A 517 15.62 9.88 -0.33
C ILE A 517 16.93 9.43 -1.00
N LEU A 518 16.84 8.78 -2.16
CA LEU A 518 18.02 8.31 -2.89
C LEU A 518 18.93 9.46 -3.35
N LEU A 519 18.34 10.58 -3.79
CA LEU A 519 19.09 11.78 -4.16
C LEU A 519 19.74 12.45 -2.94
N ALA A 520 19.02 12.58 -1.83
CA ALA A 520 19.57 13.12 -0.58
C ALA A 520 20.74 12.29 -0.08
N TRP A 521 20.62 10.96 -0.10
CA TRP A 521 21.71 10.07 0.25
C TRP A 521 22.93 10.28 -0.66
N ARG A 522 22.74 10.33 -1.98
CA ARG A 522 23.85 10.58 -2.92
C ARG A 522 24.54 11.91 -2.68
N ALA A 523 23.78 12.98 -2.49
CA ALA A 523 24.35 14.29 -2.15
C ALA A 523 25.12 14.25 -0.82
N ALA A 524 24.57 13.59 0.21
CA ALA A 524 25.24 13.44 1.49
C ALA A 524 26.53 12.63 1.39
N LEU A 525 26.59 11.60 0.55
CA LEU A 525 27.82 10.86 0.28
C LEU A 525 28.90 11.76 -0.31
N ILE A 526 28.54 12.64 -1.24
CA ILE A 526 29.47 13.61 -1.84
C ILE A 526 29.96 14.63 -0.79
N PHE A 527 29.07 15.10 0.10
CA PHE A 527 29.49 15.98 1.20
C PHE A 527 30.39 15.28 2.20
N ALA A 528 30.11 14.02 2.53
CA ALA A 528 30.92 13.23 3.43
C ALA A 528 32.35 13.02 2.88
N THR A 529 32.51 12.77 1.57
CA THR A 529 33.86 12.67 0.96
C THR A 529 34.64 13.99 1.02
N ARG A 530 33.93 15.13 1.12
CA ARG A 530 34.51 16.47 1.32
C ARG A 530 34.64 16.86 2.80
N SER A 531 34.27 15.98 3.74
CA SER A 531 34.20 16.27 5.19
C SER A 531 33.24 17.43 5.55
N GLU A 532 32.25 17.71 4.70
CA GLU A 532 31.21 18.73 4.93
C GLU A 532 30.04 18.12 5.72
N TRP A 533 30.31 17.72 6.97
CA TRP A 533 29.39 16.90 7.77
C TRP A 533 28.05 17.57 8.08
N SER A 534 28.02 18.90 8.25
CA SER A 534 26.77 19.62 8.54
C SER A 534 25.75 19.53 7.39
N GLU A 535 26.22 19.58 6.14
CA GLU A 535 25.35 19.44 4.95
C GLU A 535 24.90 17.99 4.76
N ALA A 536 25.82 17.03 4.96
CA ALA A 536 25.48 15.60 4.91
C ALA A 536 24.45 15.22 5.97
N ASP A 537 24.61 15.73 7.19
CA ASP A 537 23.73 15.51 8.32
C ASP A 537 22.29 15.98 8.05
N VAL A 538 22.12 17.21 7.52
CA VAL A 538 20.79 17.74 7.18
C VAL A 538 20.08 16.84 6.18
N LEU A 539 20.76 16.47 5.08
CA LEU A 539 20.17 15.65 4.03
C LEU A 539 19.81 14.24 4.51
N LEU A 540 20.71 13.58 5.26
CA LEU A 540 20.46 12.22 5.77
C LEU A 540 19.36 12.22 6.84
N LYS A 541 19.31 13.22 7.71
CA LYS A 541 18.22 13.39 8.70
C LYS A 541 16.87 13.47 8.03
N ASP A 542 16.75 14.33 7.03
CA ASP A 542 15.47 14.53 6.37
C ASP A 542 15.10 13.33 5.48
N ALA A 543 16.09 12.67 4.87
CA ALA A 543 15.87 11.39 4.18
C ALA A 543 15.30 10.32 5.12
N VAL A 544 15.85 10.17 6.32
CA VAL A 544 15.34 9.24 7.36
C VAL A 544 13.91 9.61 7.78
N LYS A 545 13.59 10.90 7.96
CA LYS A 545 12.24 11.35 8.29
C LYS A 545 11.22 11.11 7.18
N LEU A 546 11.66 11.01 5.93
CA LEU A 546 10.81 10.77 4.77
C LEU A 546 10.53 9.28 4.52
N LEU A 547 11.31 8.37 5.11
CA LEU A 547 11.09 6.91 5.02
C LEU A 547 9.67 6.44 5.34
N PRO A 548 8.92 6.99 6.33
CA PRO A 548 7.58 6.50 6.64
C PRO A 548 6.57 6.67 5.50
N ALA A 549 6.85 7.58 4.55
CA ALA A 549 6.07 7.88 3.36
C ALA A 549 6.40 6.98 2.16
N VAL A 550 7.45 6.15 2.24
CA VAL A 550 7.82 5.17 1.22
C VAL A 550 6.86 3.99 1.26
N SER A 551 6.38 3.53 0.10
CA SER A 551 5.48 2.37 0.00
C SER A 551 6.06 1.23 -0.83
N PRO A 552 6.22 0.03 -0.25
CA PRO A 552 6.63 -1.16 -0.97
C PRO A 552 5.44 -1.95 -1.58
N ARG A 553 4.18 -1.50 -1.43
CA ARG A 553 3.02 -2.38 -1.65
C ARG A 553 2.88 -2.98 -3.06
N TYR A 554 3.27 -2.23 -4.09
CA TYR A 554 3.14 -2.64 -5.51
C TYR A 554 4.18 -3.70 -5.95
N LEU A 555 5.09 -4.04 -5.05
CA LEU A 555 6.20 -4.95 -5.30
C LEU A 555 5.87 -6.30 -4.67
N LYS A 556 6.20 -7.41 -5.34
CA LYS A 556 6.26 -8.72 -4.65
C LYS A 556 7.15 -8.63 -3.43
N ASP A 557 6.99 -9.50 -2.43
CA ASP A 557 7.89 -9.57 -1.28
C ASP A 557 9.40 -9.56 -1.65
N GLU A 558 9.77 -10.13 -2.80
CA GLU A 558 11.14 -10.11 -3.35
C GLU A 558 11.60 -8.72 -3.84
N GLU A 559 10.70 -7.98 -4.49
CA GLU A 559 10.95 -6.62 -4.96
C GLU A 559 10.79 -5.61 -3.81
N LYS A 560 9.90 -5.84 -2.83
CA LYS A 560 9.84 -5.10 -1.56
C LYS A 560 11.19 -5.17 -0.87
N GLN A 561 11.73 -6.37 -0.71
CA GLN A 561 13.06 -6.59 -0.13
C GLN A 561 14.15 -5.88 -0.93
N THR A 562 14.09 -5.91 -2.26
CA THR A 562 15.05 -5.20 -3.12
C THR A 562 14.96 -3.68 -2.96
N MET A 563 13.75 -3.12 -2.97
CA MET A 563 13.52 -1.69 -2.79
C MET A 563 13.93 -1.24 -1.39
N ILE A 564 13.59 -2.02 -0.37
CA ILE A 564 13.97 -1.68 1.01
C ILE A 564 15.48 -1.84 1.22
N SER A 565 16.13 -2.77 0.52
CA SER A 565 17.60 -2.88 0.52
C SER A 565 18.29 -1.61 -0.02
N ASN A 566 17.60 -0.81 -0.85
CA ASN A 566 18.11 0.49 -1.29
C ASN A 566 18.09 1.57 -0.20
N PHE A 567 17.56 1.27 1.00
CA PHE A 567 17.60 2.15 2.17
C PHE A 567 18.39 1.56 3.34
N SER A 568 18.93 0.33 3.19
CA SER A 568 19.77 -0.31 4.22
C SER A 568 20.96 0.58 4.55
N GLY A 569 21.25 0.72 5.85
CA GLY A 569 22.36 1.52 6.35
C GLY A 569 22.14 3.04 6.32
N LEU A 570 21.02 3.54 5.77
CA LEU A 570 20.71 4.98 5.74
C LEU A 570 20.66 5.56 7.16
N ALA A 571 20.02 4.85 8.09
CA ALA A 571 19.93 5.26 9.49
C ALA A 571 21.30 5.31 10.17
N SER A 572 22.15 4.31 9.92
CA SER A 572 23.51 4.20 10.45
C SER A 572 24.42 5.34 9.95
N LEU A 573 24.31 5.67 8.66
CA LEU A 573 25.00 6.81 8.05
C LEU A 573 24.49 8.15 8.59
N ALA A 574 23.18 8.31 8.77
CA ALA A 574 22.59 9.52 9.33
C ALA A 574 23.04 9.78 10.77
N ALA A 575 23.08 8.73 11.60
CA ALA A 575 23.60 8.82 12.97
C ALA A 575 25.09 9.19 12.99
N ALA A 576 25.90 8.54 12.14
CA ALA A 576 27.32 8.83 12.00
C ALA A 576 27.59 10.28 11.52
N ALA A 577 26.84 10.74 10.52
CA ALA A 577 26.92 12.12 10.04
C ALA A 577 26.51 13.13 11.12
N THR A 578 25.47 12.81 11.92
CA THR A 578 25.05 13.63 13.07
C THR A 578 26.18 13.79 14.09
N LEU A 579 26.90 12.70 14.41
CA LEU A 579 28.03 12.74 15.34
C LEU A 579 29.18 13.58 14.79
N ASN A 580 29.55 13.39 13.51
CA ASN A 580 30.60 14.18 12.88
C ASN A 580 30.24 15.67 12.73
N ALA A 581 28.95 16.00 12.61
CA ALA A 581 28.45 17.37 12.62
C ALA A 581 28.35 18.00 14.04
N GLY A 582 28.66 17.23 15.09
CA GLY A 582 28.58 17.70 16.49
C GLY A 582 27.18 17.69 17.11
N GLY A 583 26.24 16.93 16.54
CA GLY A 583 24.82 16.92 16.94
C GLY A 583 24.49 16.22 18.26
N GLY A 584 25.47 15.66 18.98
CA GLY A 584 25.30 14.98 20.26
C GLY A 584 24.82 13.52 20.14
N GLY A 585 25.02 12.74 21.20
CA GLY A 585 24.73 11.31 21.22
C GLY A 585 23.24 10.96 21.21
N GLU A 586 22.43 11.68 21.98
CA GLU A 586 20.99 11.45 22.09
C GLU A 586 20.31 11.62 20.73
N ARG A 587 20.59 12.73 20.05
CA ARG A 587 20.00 13.03 18.74
C ARG A 587 20.42 12.03 17.65
N ALA A 588 21.69 11.62 17.66
CA ALA A 588 22.17 10.61 16.71
C ALA A 588 21.48 9.25 16.94
N LEU A 589 21.27 8.86 18.20
CA LEU A 589 20.56 7.63 18.55
C LEU A 589 19.06 7.70 18.19
N GLU A 590 18.39 8.84 18.40
CA GLU A 590 16.99 9.04 17.98
C GLU A 590 16.80 8.85 16.47
N ILE A 591 17.75 9.35 15.66
CA ILE A 591 17.72 9.19 14.20
C ILE A 591 17.97 7.74 13.79
N LEU A 592 18.91 7.07 14.47
CA LEU A 592 19.18 5.66 14.24
C LEU A 592 17.92 4.82 14.50
N GLU A 593 17.26 5.04 15.63
CA GLU A 593 16.02 4.35 16.02
C GLU A 593 14.84 4.71 15.10
N LEU A 594 14.74 5.96 14.62
CA LEU A 594 13.70 6.37 13.66
C LEU A 594 13.84 5.58 12.35
N GLY A 595 15.03 5.60 11.75
CA GLY A 595 15.27 4.90 10.48
C GLY A 595 15.07 3.40 10.61
N ARG A 596 15.65 2.76 11.62
CA ARG A 596 15.53 1.32 11.84
C ARG A 596 14.12 0.88 12.19
N GLY A 597 13.38 1.66 12.98
CA GLY A 597 11.98 1.38 13.28
C GLY A 597 11.10 1.39 12.03
N VAL A 598 11.41 2.27 11.06
CA VAL A 598 10.67 2.35 9.80
C VAL A 598 11.07 1.24 8.84
N VAL A 599 12.37 0.98 8.66
CA VAL A 599 12.84 -0.05 7.71
C VAL A 599 12.44 -1.45 8.17
N ASN A 600 12.63 -1.79 9.45
CA ASN A 600 12.07 -3.01 10.05
C ASN A 600 10.54 -3.04 9.90
N GLY A 601 9.88 -1.91 10.18
CA GLY A 601 8.43 -1.72 10.00
C GLY A 601 7.92 -1.97 8.57
N LEU A 602 8.73 -1.66 7.55
CA LEU A 602 8.42 -1.87 6.13
C LEU A 602 8.74 -3.30 5.68
N LEU A 603 9.80 -3.93 6.21
CA LEU A 603 10.24 -5.29 5.85
C LEU A 603 9.40 -6.39 6.48
N LEU A 604 8.99 -6.17 7.72
CA LEU A 604 8.32 -7.17 8.53
C LEU A 604 6.84 -6.81 8.77
N GLU A 605 6.30 -5.85 8.01
CA GLU A 605 4.97 -5.24 8.23
C GLU A 605 4.74 -4.87 9.71
N MET A 606 5.86 -4.47 10.33
CA MET A 606 6.14 -4.51 11.75
C MET A 606 5.66 -3.29 12.51
N ARG A 607 4.78 -2.48 11.93
CA ARG A 607 4.20 -1.39 12.70
C ARG A 607 3.13 -2.01 13.57
N THR A 608 3.52 -2.49 14.76
CA THR A 608 2.61 -2.70 15.89
C THR A 608 1.71 -1.47 16.04
N ASP A 609 2.28 -0.27 15.84
CA ASP A 609 1.52 0.98 15.77
C ASP A 609 0.44 1.01 14.66
N ILE A 610 0.65 0.37 13.49
CA ILE A 610 -0.40 0.24 12.46
C ILE A 610 -1.35 -0.89 12.79
N SER A 611 -0.90 -2.04 13.30
CA SER A 611 -1.79 -3.14 13.70
C SER A 611 -2.70 -2.74 14.86
N ASP A 612 -2.18 -2.01 15.84
CA ASP A 612 -2.94 -1.42 16.94
C ASP A 612 -3.90 -0.34 16.42
N LEU A 613 -3.47 0.43 15.42
CA LEU A 613 -4.31 1.42 14.74
C LEU A 613 -5.42 0.71 13.94
N ASP A 614 -5.13 -0.40 13.29
CA ASP A 614 -6.08 -1.22 12.55
C ASP A 614 -7.15 -1.80 13.49
N ALA A 615 -6.73 -2.26 14.68
CA ALA A 615 -7.62 -2.81 15.70
C ALA A 615 -8.51 -1.75 16.37
N ARG A 616 -8.01 -0.53 16.59
CA ARG A 616 -8.74 0.54 17.31
C ARG A 616 -9.42 1.57 16.41
N TYR A 617 -8.83 1.86 15.24
CA TYR A 617 -9.23 2.90 14.29
C TYR A 617 -9.00 2.43 12.83
N PRO A 618 -9.71 1.39 12.35
CA PRO A 618 -9.47 0.76 11.05
C PRO A 618 -9.54 1.73 9.86
N ASP A 619 -10.47 2.68 9.90
CA ASP A 619 -10.62 3.69 8.83
C ASP A 619 -9.38 4.58 8.69
N LEU A 620 -8.77 4.99 9.81
CA LEU A 620 -7.53 5.79 9.79
C LEU A 620 -6.34 4.94 9.32
N ALA A 621 -6.28 3.67 9.71
CA ALA A 621 -5.24 2.74 9.26
C ALA A 621 -5.32 2.53 7.74
N GLU A 622 -6.52 2.35 7.20
CA GLU A 622 -6.75 2.20 5.77
C GLU A 622 -6.37 3.48 5.00
N GLN A 623 -6.85 4.65 5.44
CA GLN A 623 -6.50 5.94 4.83
C GLN A 623 -4.99 6.19 4.84
N PHE A 624 -4.31 5.87 5.94
CA PHE A 624 -2.87 5.99 6.06
C PHE A 624 -2.14 5.12 5.03
N ARG A 625 -2.54 3.84 4.90
CA ARG A 625 -1.95 2.92 3.92
C ARG A 625 -2.16 3.43 2.49
N LEU A 626 -3.39 3.78 2.14
CA LEU A 626 -3.74 4.24 0.78
C LEU A 626 -2.99 5.52 0.39
N ARG A 627 -2.94 6.52 1.27
CA ARG A 627 -2.24 7.79 1.00
C ARG A 627 -0.73 7.60 0.89
N ARG A 628 -0.14 6.75 1.74
CA ARG A 628 1.27 6.36 1.63
C ARG A 628 1.56 5.71 0.28
N ASP A 629 0.70 4.78 -0.14
CA ASP A 629 0.86 4.02 -1.38
C ASP A 629 0.76 4.95 -2.61
N ALA A 630 -0.23 5.85 -2.63
CA ALA A 630 -0.39 6.86 -3.68
C ALA A 630 0.83 7.81 -3.79
N LEU A 631 1.42 8.19 -2.66
CA LEU A 631 2.52 9.17 -2.62
C LEU A 631 3.81 8.65 -3.27
N ASP A 632 4.10 7.35 -3.14
CA ASP A 632 5.35 6.73 -3.63
C ASP A 632 5.20 5.93 -4.95
N SER A 633 3.97 5.81 -5.47
CA SER A 633 3.69 5.16 -6.76
C SER A 633 4.36 5.90 -7.94
N PRO A 634 5.00 5.21 -8.91
CA PRO A 634 5.55 5.84 -10.12
C PRO A 634 4.53 6.65 -10.92
N VAL A 635 4.96 7.79 -11.48
CA VAL A 635 4.08 8.61 -12.34
C VAL A 635 3.66 7.84 -13.58
N ASP A 636 4.46 6.89 -14.09
CA ASP A 636 4.13 6.10 -15.28
C ASP A 636 2.99 5.08 -15.05
N VAL A 637 2.84 4.58 -13.82
CA VAL A 637 1.70 3.73 -13.43
C VAL A 637 0.44 4.59 -13.43
N ALA A 638 0.50 5.78 -12.83
CA ALA A 638 -0.59 6.75 -12.89
C ALA A 638 -0.85 7.25 -14.32
N ALA A 639 0.18 7.52 -15.12
CA ALA A 639 0.07 8.03 -16.48
C ALA A 639 -0.50 6.98 -17.44
N HIS A 640 -0.31 5.69 -17.18
CA HIS A 640 -0.94 4.61 -17.93
C HIS A 640 -2.41 4.42 -17.52
N PHE A 641 -2.75 4.54 -16.22
CA PHE A 641 -4.14 4.74 -15.79
C PHE A 641 -4.80 5.96 -16.41
N ILE A 642 -4.00 6.97 -16.77
CA ILE A 642 -4.48 8.24 -17.32
C ILE A 642 -4.44 8.27 -18.86
N SER A 643 -3.67 7.40 -19.52
CA SER A 643 -3.71 7.21 -20.98
C SER A 643 -5.02 6.57 -21.43
N SER A 644 -5.66 5.75 -20.58
CA SER A 644 -7.05 5.34 -20.76
C SER A 644 -8.06 6.44 -20.41
N LEU A 645 -7.62 7.54 -19.77
CA LEU A 645 -8.42 8.73 -19.42
C LEU A 645 -8.27 9.90 -20.42
N ASP A 646 -7.60 9.72 -21.57
CA ASP A 646 -7.64 10.74 -22.64
C ASP A 646 -9.09 11.00 -23.12
N ASP A 647 -10.01 10.05 -22.92
CA ASP A 647 -11.47 10.22 -23.14
C ASP A 647 -12.21 10.91 -21.96
N VAL A 648 -11.51 11.28 -20.88
CA VAL A 648 -12.08 11.86 -19.63
C VAL A 648 -11.44 13.22 -19.29
N GLY A 649 -10.73 13.80 -20.27
CA GLY A 649 -10.18 15.16 -20.28
C GLY A 649 -9.41 15.57 -19.02
N VAL A 650 -8.54 14.70 -18.50
CA VAL A 650 -7.63 15.06 -17.40
C VAL A 650 -6.40 15.75 -17.98
N SER A 651 -6.31 17.08 -17.87
CA SER A 651 -5.18 17.85 -18.37
C SER A 651 -3.88 17.54 -17.61
N ALA A 652 -2.73 17.80 -18.25
CA ALA A 652 -1.41 17.64 -17.62
C ALA A 652 -1.27 18.49 -16.34
N ALA A 653 -2.03 19.57 -16.20
CA ALA A 653 -2.07 20.43 -15.03
C ALA A 653 -2.73 19.75 -13.81
N SER A 654 -3.78 18.94 -14.03
CA SER A 654 -4.41 18.13 -12.97
C SER A 654 -3.47 17.03 -12.46
N ARG A 655 -2.64 16.44 -13.35
CA ARG A 655 -1.58 15.47 -12.99
C ARG A 655 -0.49 16.10 -12.10
N LEU A 656 -0.18 17.39 -12.32
CA LEU A 656 0.84 18.14 -11.60
C LEU A 656 0.42 18.51 -10.16
N ASN A 657 -0.87 18.75 -9.91
CA ASN A 657 -1.39 19.15 -8.60
C ASN A 657 -1.74 17.98 -7.68
N TRP A 658 -2.10 16.82 -8.25
CA TRP A 658 -2.49 15.62 -7.51
C TRP A 658 -1.48 15.21 -6.43
N ARG A 659 -0.17 15.17 -6.74
CA ARG A 659 0.85 14.73 -5.73
C ARG A 659 1.06 15.71 -4.58
N HIS A 660 0.93 17.01 -4.86
CA HIS A 660 1.03 18.03 -3.81
C HIS A 660 -0.09 17.82 -2.79
N GLU A 661 -1.30 17.62 -3.29
CA GLU A 661 -2.48 17.34 -2.48
C GLU A 661 -2.39 16.00 -1.74
N THR A 662 -1.91 14.93 -2.40
CA THR A 662 -1.66 13.64 -1.76
C THR A 662 -0.64 13.74 -0.63
N THR A 663 0.39 14.59 -0.77
CA THR A 663 1.39 14.84 0.29
C THR A 663 0.74 15.52 1.49
N GLN A 664 0.00 16.61 1.25
CA GLN A 664 -0.69 17.35 2.31
C GLN A 664 -1.70 16.44 3.05
N ARG A 665 -2.50 15.69 2.29
CA ARG A 665 -3.46 14.72 2.82
C ARG A 665 -2.76 13.62 3.64
N PHE A 666 -1.58 13.15 3.23
CA PHE A 666 -0.81 12.19 4.03
C PHE A 666 -0.42 12.78 5.39
N ASP A 667 0.10 14.01 5.41
CA ASP A 667 0.49 14.70 6.65
C ASP A 667 -0.72 14.95 7.57
N GLU A 668 -1.86 15.34 7.02
CA GLU A 668 -3.14 15.48 7.74
C GLU A 668 -3.58 14.16 8.38
N THR A 669 -3.47 13.03 7.66
CA THR A 669 -3.80 11.71 8.21
C THR A 669 -2.86 11.32 9.34
N VAL A 670 -1.55 11.57 9.21
CA VAL A 670 -0.59 11.34 10.29
C VAL A 670 -0.90 12.20 11.51
N ALA A 671 -1.27 13.47 11.32
CA ALA A 671 -1.69 14.35 12.39
C ALA A 671 -2.98 13.86 13.09
N ALA A 672 -3.97 13.41 12.31
CA ALA A 672 -5.22 12.85 12.84
C ALA A 672 -4.98 11.58 13.66
N ILE A 673 -4.05 10.72 13.23
CA ILE A 673 -3.64 9.54 14.00
C ILE A 673 -2.97 9.95 15.32
N ARG A 674 -2.06 10.92 15.28
CA ARG A 674 -1.36 11.41 16.50
C ARG A 674 -2.27 12.11 17.49
N ALA A 675 -3.45 12.56 17.07
CA ALA A 675 -4.46 13.11 17.96
C ALA A 675 -5.25 12.03 18.72
N GLN A 676 -5.13 10.75 18.34
CA GLN A 676 -5.83 9.65 19.01
C GLN A 676 -5.09 9.19 20.28
N PRO A 677 -5.80 8.86 21.37
CA PRO A 677 -5.19 8.36 22.60
C PRO A 677 -4.34 7.10 22.40
N GLY A 678 -3.09 7.16 22.83
CA GLY A 678 -2.11 6.07 22.70
C GLY A 678 -1.41 6.00 21.34
N PHE A 679 -1.60 6.99 20.46
CA PHE A 679 -0.91 7.12 19.17
C PHE A 679 -0.15 8.45 19.03
N GLU A 680 0.05 9.19 20.12
CA GLU A 680 0.68 10.52 20.12
C GLU A 680 2.09 10.52 19.52
N ARG A 681 2.77 9.38 19.62
CA ARG A 681 4.12 9.15 19.07
C ARG A 681 4.13 8.33 17.78
N PHE A 682 3.00 8.20 17.08
CA PHE A 682 2.92 7.45 15.82
C PHE A 682 4.00 7.93 14.83
N LEU A 683 4.85 7.00 14.36
CA LEU A 683 6.00 7.25 13.45
C LEU A 683 7.11 8.15 14.00
N LEU A 684 7.21 8.28 15.32
CA LEU A 684 8.33 8.95 15.99
C LEU A 684 9.23 7.93 16.70
N PRO A 685 10.54 8.22 16.87
CA PRO A 685 11.43 7.36 17.65
C PRO A 685 11.11 7.45 19.15
N PRO A 686 11.58 6.50 19.98
CA PRO A 686 11.59 6.67 21.43
C PRO A 686 12.37 7.92 21.84
N THR A 687 11.92 8.62 22.89
CA THR A 687 12.70 9.73 23.47
C THR A 687 13.93 9.23 24.23
N ALA A 688 14.91 10.12 24.46
CA ALA A 688 16.03 9.84 25.36
C ALA A 688 15.56 9.30 26.74
N ASP A 689 14.50 9.88 27.32
CA ASP A 689 13.95 9.43 28.61
C ASP A 689 13.37 8.02 28.55
N GLU A 690 12.65 7.67 27.48
CA GLU A 690 12.13 6.32 27.27
C GLU A 690 13.26 5.31 27.06
N MET A 691 14.31 5.68 26.31
CA MET A 691 15.50 4.84 26.10
C MET A 691 16.26 4.62 27.41
N MET A 692 16.46 5.65 28.22
CA MET A 692 17.08 5.53 29.54
C MET A 692 16.20 4.72 30.51
N ALA A 693 14.88 4.90 30.48
CA ALA A 693 13.96 4.06 31.26
C ALA A 693 14.05 2.58 30.86
N ALA A 694 14.31 2.28 29.58
CA ALA A 694 14.60 0.94 29.09
C ALA A 694 15.98 0.41 29.55
N ALA A 695 16.89 1.23 30.09
CA ALA A 695 18.15 0.73 30.66
C ALA A 695 18.07 0.42 32.16
N LYS A 696 16.87 0.40 32.77
CA LYS A 696 16.68 0.11 34.21
C LYS A 696 17.19 -1.27 34.64
N SER A 697 16.99 -2.29 33.81
CA SER A 697 17.39 -3.68 34.11
C SER A 697 18.86 -3.97 33.74
N GLY A 698 19.60 -2.95 33.31
CA GLY A 698 21.01 -2.99 32.90
C GLY A 698 21.25 -2.19 31.60
N PRO A 699 22.51 -1.86 31.28
CA PRO A 699 22.83 -0.98 30.18
C PRO A 699 22.50 -1.59 28.82
N ILE A 700 22.07 -0.73 27.90
CA ILE A 700 21.87 -1.07 26.49
C ILE A 700 23.04 -0.49 25.69
N VAL A 701 23.64 -1.31 24.84
CA VAL A 701 24.75 -0.92 23.96
C VAL A 701 24.31 -1.05 22.52
N VAL A 702 24.19 0.09 21.84
CA VAL A 702 23.92 0.12 20.39
C VAL A 702 25.24 0.31 19.65
N ILE A 703 25.67 -0.68 18.85
CA ILE A 703 26.91 -0.57 18.06
C ILE A 703 26.54 -0.16 16.65
N ASN A 704 26.82 1.09 16.31
CA ASN A 704 26.63 1.65 14.98
C ASN A 704 27.91 1.46 14.15
N LEU A 705 27.80 0.70 13.06
CA LEU A 705 28.88 0.44 12.11
C LEU A 705 28.52 1.14 10.79
N SER A 706 29.33 2.12 10.38
CA SER A 706 29.12 2.86 9.13
C SER A 706 30.43 3.10 8.40
N SER A 707 30.36 3.48 7.12
CA SER A 707 31.54 3.85 6.35
C SER A 707 32.14 5.21 6.74
N TYR A 708 31.46 6.01 7.56
CA TYR A 708 31.96 7.32 8.02
C TYR A 708 32.73 7.22 9.34
N ARG A 709 32.21 6.41 10.26
CA ARG A 709 32.75 6.15 11.61
C ARG A 709 32.00 4.97 12.23
N SER A 710 32.57 4.40 13.28
CA SER A 710 31.94 3.37 14.10
C SER A 710 31.85 3.82 15.55
N ASP A 711 30.72 3.55 16.18
CA ASP A 711 30.37 4.09 17.49
C ASP A 711 29.61 3.07 18.34
N ALA A 712 29.76 3.17 19.66
CA ALA A 712 28.89 2.52 20.63
C ALA A 712 28.11 3.57 21.43
N PHE A 713 26.79 3.55 21.31
CA PHE A 713 25.89 4.28 22.19
C PHE A 713 25.68 3.47 23.47
N LEU A 714 26.07 4.04 24.60
CA LEU A 714 25.95 3.44 25.92
C LEU A 714 24.77 4.09 26.65
N VAL A 715 23.64 3.41 26.67
CA VAL A 715 22.41 3.87 27.31
C VAL A 715 22.35 3.29 28.73
N GLN A 716 22.37 4.17 29.72
CA GLN A 716 22.20 3.86 31.13
C GLN A 716 20.92 4.54 31.65
N SER A 717 20.45 4.16 32.84
CA SER A 717 19.21 4.70 33.41
C SER A 717 19.21 6.21 33.69
N HIS A 718 20.38 6.85 33.61
CA HIS A 718 20.60 8.25 33.94
C HIS A 718 21.41 9.04 32.90
N GLN A 719 21.90 8.40 31.82
CA GLN A 719 22.64 9.09 30.76
C GLN A 719 22.74 8.26 29.47
N ILE A 720 22.99 8.94 28.35
CA ILE A 720 23.38 8.35 27.07
C ILE A 720 24.76 8.87 26.69
N MET A 721 25.73 7.98 26.55
CA MET A 721 27.10 8.32 26.14
C MET A 721 27.43 7.73 24.77
N VAL A 722 28.36 8.35 24.05
CA VAL A 722 28.91 7.82 22.80
C VAL A 722 30.38 7.50 23.00
N LEU A 723 30.78 6.31 22.56
CA LEU A 723 32.16 5.86 22.51
C LEU A 723 32.52 5.58 21.06
N GLU A 724 33.47 6.32 20.51
CA GLU A 724 34.00 6.05 19.18
C GLU A 724 34.86 4.77 19.19
N LEU A 725 34.69 3.94 18.16
CA LEU A 725 35.40 2.67 17.97
C LEU A 725 36.25 2.74 16.69
N PRO A 726 37.38 3.47 16.70
CA PRO A 726 38.13 3.79 15.47
C PRO A 726 38.77 2.58 14.80
N ASN A 727 38.96 1.48 15.52
CA ASN A 727 39.53 0.23 14.99
C ASN A 727 38.48 -0.76 14.48
N LEU A 728 37.19 -0.42 14.60
CA LEU A 728 36.09 -1.21 14.06
C LEU A 728 35.70 -0.61 12.70
N ASP A 729 36.16 -1.19 11.61
CA ASP A 729 35.84 -0.75 10.26
C ASP A 729 34.93 -1.76 9.52
N VAL A 730 34.23 -1.27 8.49
CA VAL A 730 33.26 -2.06 7.72
C VAL A 730 33.92 -3.19 6.94
N GLU A 731 35.13 -2.96 6.39
CA GLU A 731 35.82 -3.91 5.54
C GLU A 731 36.30 -5.13 6.34
N SER A 732 36.95 -4.89 7.49
CA SER A 732 37.35 -5.94 8.43
C SER A 732 36.16 -6.73 8.95
N ALA A 733 35.07 -6.06 9.32
CA ALA A 733 33.85 -6.73 9.77
C ALA A 733 33.21 -7.59 8.67
N GLN A 734 33.19 -7.10 7.43
CA GLN A 734 32.70 -7.85 6.27
C GLN A 734 33.57 -9.07 5.95
N GLU A 735 34.90 -8.93 6.03
CA GLU A 735 35.82 -10.04 5.79
C GLU A 735 35.64 -11.12 6.85
N HIS A 736 35.58 -10.76 8.13
CA HIS A 736 35.32 -11.73 9.21
C HIS A 736 33.97 -12.44 9.04
N ALA A 737 32.89 -11.71 8.73
CA ALA A 737 31.59 -12.32 8.48
C ALA A 737 31.60 -13.24 7.25
N LYS A 738 32.29 -12.85 6.18
CA LYS A 738 32.47 -13.66 4.97
C LYS A 738 33.25 -14.94 5.27
N GLN A 739 34.30 -14.87 6.08
CA GLN A 739 35.08 -16.05 6.49
C GLN A 739 34.24 -17.03 7.32
N ILE A 740 33.37 -16.54 8.22
CA ILE A 740 32.40 -17.40 8.93
C ILE A 740 31.46 -18.08 7.93
N ARG A 741 30.94 -17.34 6.95
CA ARG A 741 30.01 -17.85 5.93
C ARG A 741 30.66 -18.89 5.01
N LEU A 742 31.89 -18.65 4.55
CA LEU A 742 32.61 -19.57 3.65
C LEU A 742 33.21 -20.75 4.41
N GLY A 743 33.58 -20.57 5.67
CA GLY A 743 34.08 -21.61 6.56
C GLY A 743 33.02 -22.60 7.07
N ARG A 744 31.77 -22.50 6.61
CA ARG A 744 30.63 -23.36 7.00
C ARG A 744 30.81 -24.86 6.75
N GLN A 745 31.86 -25.27 6.04
CA GLN A 745 32.20 -26.68 5.84
C GLN A 745 33.56 -27.09 6.43
N SER A 746 34.50 -26.16 6.71
CA SER A 746 35.87 -26.47 7.22
C SER A 746 36.67 -25.21 7.61
N GLY A 747 36.06 -24.19 8.23
CA GLY A 747 36.81 -23.02 8.72
C GLY A 747 37.75 -23.40 9.86
N ALA A 748 39.07 -23.28 9.68
CA ALA A 748 40.05 -23.68 10.68
C ALA A 748 39.78 -22.97 12.03
N PRO A 749 39.75 -23.68 13.18
CA PRO A 749 39.48 -23.09 14.51
C PRO A 749 40.28 -21.82 14.83
N ARG A 750 41.47 -21.67 14.25
CA ARG A 750 42.30 -20.46 14.32
C ARG A 750 41.61 -19.20 13.82
N GLN A 751 40.85 -19.26 12.72
CA GLN A 751 40.17 -18.11 12.14
C GLN A 751 39.03 -17.61 13.04
N LYS A 752 38.28 -18.53 13.65
CA LYS A 752 37.24 -18.20 14.63
C LYS A 752 37.84 -17.52 15.87
N ARG A 753 38.95 -18.04 16.41
CA ARG A 753 39.66 -17.38 17.53
C ARG A 753 40.16 -16.00 17.17
N ALA A 754 40.83 -15.85 16.02
CA ALA A 754 41.33 -14.54 15.56
C ALA A 754 40.20 -13.50 15.43
N MET A 755 39.03 -13.92 14.95
CA MET A 755 37.85 -13.05 14.92
C MET A 755 37.35 -12.68 16.33
N LEU A 756 37.27 -13.62 17.27
CA LEU A 756 36.84 -13.33 18.64
C LEU A 756 37.81 -12.39 19.37
N GLU A 757 39.11 -12.56 19.15
CA GLU A 757 40.17 -11.69 19.66
C GLU A 757 40.10 -10.30 19.01
N TRP A 758 39.88 -10.24 17.69
CA TRP A 758 39.65 -8.97 17.00
C TRP A 758 38.42 -8.23 17.54
N LEU A 759 37.26 -8.91 17.60
CA LEU A 759 36.00 -8.32 18.09
C LEU A 759 36.11 -7.85 19.55
N TRP A 760 36.93 -8.56 20.33
CA TRP A 760 37.27 -8.17 21.68
C TRP A 760 38.02 -6.85 21.73
N ASP A 761 39.12 -6.75 20.98
CA ASP A 761 40.00 -5.58 21.02
C ASP A 761 39.35 -4.34 20.42
N VAL A 762 38.61 -4.48 19.30
CA VAL A 762 38.08 -3.33 18.56
C VAL A 762 36.74 -2.82 19.10
N ALA A 763 35.96 -3.67 19.79
CA ALA A 763 34.61 -3.32 20.24
C ALA A 763 34.34 -3.70 21.71
N ALA A 764 34.39 -4.98 22.07
CA ALA A 764 33.84 -5.41 23.37
C ALA A 764 34.66 -4.90 24.58
N LYS A 765 35.99 -4.99 24.54
CA LYS A 765 36.89 -4.50 25.59
C LYS A 765 36.73 -3.01 25.87
N PRO A 766 36.80 -2.09 24.88
CA PRO A 766 36.63 -0.67 25.15
C PRO A 766 35.23 -0.33 25.68
N ILE A 767 34.18 -1.01 25.20
CA ILE A 767 32.80 -0.83 25.69
C ILE A 767 32.68 -1.26 27.16
N LEU A 768 33.09 -2.48 27.50
CA LEU A 768 33.00 -3.01 28.86
C LEU A 768 33.82 -2.17 29.84
N LYS A 769 35.01 -1.72 29.42
CA LYS A 769 35.84 -0.80 30.19
C LYS A 769 35.09 0.50 30.50
N ARG A 770 34.44 1.09 29.50
CA ARG A 770 33.69 2.34 29.67
C ARG A 770 32.46 2.19 30.57
N LEU A 771 31.85 1.01 30.58
CA LEU A 771 30.74 0.66 31.47
C LEU A 771 31.19 0.26 32.89
N GLY A 772 32.50 0.08 33.12
CA GLY A 772 33.06 -0.32 34.42
C GLY A 772 33.07 -1.84 34.66
N PHE A 773 32.82 -2.66 33.64
CA PHE A 773 32.82 -4.12 33.72
C PHE A 773 34.19 -4.72 33.34
N GLU A 774 35.24 -4.31 34.03
CA GLU A 774 36.62 -4.74 33.71
C GLU A 774 37.02 -6.06 34.37
N LYS A 775 36.37 -6.42 35.48
CA LYS A 775 36.75 -7.55 36.33
C LYS A 775 35.66 -8.61 36.32
N HIS A 776 36.06 -9.84 36.66
CA HIS A 776 35.13 -10.93 36.96
C HIS A 776 34.20 -10.51 38.12
N PRO A 777 32.87 -10.54 37.92
CA PRO A 777 31.93 -10.04 38.91
C PRO A 777 31.52 -11.11 39.92
N ALA A 778 31.12 -10.69 41.13
CA ALA A 778 30.52 -11.59 42.11
C ALA A 778 29.13 -12.09 41.66
N GLU A 779 28.36 -11.21 41.02
CA GLU A 779 27.13 -11.52 40.30
C GLU A 779 27.21 -10.91 38.91
N TRP A 780 26.94 -11.68 37.86
CA TRP A 780 27.05 -11.17 36.49
C TRP A 780 26.02 -10.08 36.19
N PRO A 781 26.46 -8.85 35.83
CA PRO A 781 25.54 -7.85 35.32
C PRO A 781 25.09 -8.21 33.91
N ARG A 782 23.92 -7.72 33.51
CA ARG A 782 23.33 -7.98 32.20
C ARG A 782 23.56 -6.79 31.25
N ILE A 783 23.86 -7.08 29.99
CA ILE A 783 23.94 -6.11 28.89
C ILE A 783 23.00 -6.52 27.75
N TRP A 784 22.34 -5.54 27.14
CA TRP A 784 21.67 -5.72 25.85
C TRP A 784 22.52 -5.16 24.71
N TRP A 785 22.89 -6.02 23.76
CA TRP A 785 23.61 -5.66 22.54
C TRP A 785 22.62 -5.42 21.41
N ILE A 786 22.73 -4.25 20.78
CA ILE A 786 21.95 -3.86 19.61
C ILE A 786 22.95 -3.51 18.49
N PRO A 787 23.46 -4.52 17.77
CA PRO A 787 24.36 -4.28 16.64
C PRO A 787 23.61 -3.73 15.41
N THR A 788 24.34 -3.01 14.55
CA THR A 788 23.88 -2.59 13.21
C THR A 788 24.76 -3.20 12.12
N GLY A 789 24.19 -3.51 10.97
CA GLY A 789 24.92 -3.98 9.80
C GLY A 789 25.56 -5.33 10.00
N VAL A 790 26.68 -5.55 9.33
CA VAL A 790 27.36 -6.85 9.29
C VAL A 790 27.79 -7.36 10.67
N ILE A 791 28.00 -6.47 11.65
CA ILE A 791 28.36 -6.86 13.02
C ILE A 791 27.24 -7.63 13.74
N SER A 792 26.00 -7.53 13.27
CA SER A 792 24.85 -8.28 13.78
C SER A 792 24.99 -9.79 13.55
N SER A 793 25.83 -10.19 12.58
CA SER A 793 26.14 -11.59 12.31
C SER A 793 27.30 -12.14 13.16
N LEU A 794 27.95 -11.29 13.97
CA LEU A 794 29.14 -11.66 14.74
C LEU A 794 28.79 -11.91 16.23
N PRO A 795 29.43 -12.89 16.88
CA PRO A 795 29.07 -13.32 18.24
C PRO A 795 29.70 -12.41 19.31
N ILE A 796 29.21 -11.18 19.46
CA ILE A 796 29.73 -10.21 20.45
C ILE A 796 29.82 -10.80 21.86
N HIS A 797 28.83 -11.59 22.26
CA HIS A 797 28.79 -12.28 23.56
C HIS A 797 29.97 -13.27 23.78
N ALA A 798 30.57 -13.77 22.70
CA ALA A 798 31.71 -14.68 22.72
C ALA A 798 33.05 -13.97 22.51
N ALA A 799 33.07 -12.65 22.25
CA ALA A 799 34.30 -11.92 22.02
C ALA A 799 35.26 -12.06 23.21
N GLY A 800 36.52 -12.40 22.93
CA GLY A 800 37.51 -12.56 23.97
C GLY A 800 38.70 -13.42 23.57
N ILE A 801 39.68 -13.44 24.47
CA ILE A 801 40.83 -14.33 24.43
C ILE A 801 40.48 -15.58 25.24
N HIS A 802 40.13 -16.67 24.55
CA HIS A 802 39.73 -17.95 25.16
C HIS A 802 40.97 -18.83 25.39
N THR A 803 41.72 -18.49 26.42
CA THR A 803 42.82 -19.31 26.95
C THR A 803 42.58 -19.59 28.43
N LYS A 804 43.15 -20.68 28.95
CA LYS A 804 42.88 -21.18 30.30
C LYS A 804 43.06 -20.14 31.43
N ASP A 805 44.01 -19.22 31.28
CA ASP A 805 44.33 -18.21 32.29
C ASP A 805 43.70 -16.84 32.01
N SER A 806 43.00 -16.71 30.89
CA SER A 806 42.40 -15.45 30.47
C SER A 806 40.97 -15.31 31.02
N THR A 807 40.73 -14.17 31.65
CA THR A 807 39.37 -13.66 31.95
C THR A 807 39.03 -12.48 31.03
N GLU A 808 39.81 -12.30 29.96
CA GLU A 808 39.59 -11.28 28.94
C GLU A 808 38.56 -11.75 27.92
N THR A 809 37.34 -12.01 28.41
CA THR A 809 36.20 -12.37 27.57
C THR A 809 34.95 -11.64 28.01
N VAL A 810 33.99 -11.47 27.10
CA VAL A 810 32.66 -10.94 27.42
C VAL A 810 31.94 -11.90 28.37
N LEU A 811 32.07 -13.20 28.12
CA LEU A 811 31.43 -14.27 28.89
C LEU A 811 31.88 -14.33 30.36
N ASP A 812 33.10 -13.88 30.69
CA ASP A 812 33.55 -13.82 32.09
C ASP A 812 33.21 -12.50 32.78
N ARG A 813 32.55 -11.56 32.09
CA ARG A 813 32.26 -10.22 32.62
C ARG A 813 30.77 -9.91 32.72
N VAL A 814 29.97 -10.34 31.74
CA VAL A 814 28.55 -9.96 31.66
C VAL A 814 27.69 -11.08 31.08
N MET A 815 26.42 -11.10 31.47
CA MET A 815 25.39 -11.85 30.75
C MET A 815 24.91 -11.04 29.54
N SER A 816 24.93 -11.66 28.36
CA SER A 816 24.59 -10.98 27.10
C SER A 816 23.19 -11.32 26.63
N SER A 817 22.44 -10.31 26.21
CA SER A 817 21.17 -10.43 25.49
C SER A 817 21.19 -9.53 24.26
N TYR A 818 20.37 -9.84 23.27
CA TYR A 818 20.29 -9.07 22.02
C TYR A 818 18.88 -8.50 21.83
N SER A 819 18.79 -7.41 21.06
CA SER A 819 17.53 -6.85 20.58
C SER A 819 17.74 -6.22 19.21
N LEU A 820 16.68 -6.16 18.40
CA LEU A 820 16.70 -5.51 17.09
C LEU A 820 16.84 -3.99 17.21
N SER A 821 16.16 -3.39 18.19
CA SER A 821 16.17 -1.95 18.43
C SER A 821 15.80 -1.66 19.89
N ILE A 822 16.03 -0.42 20.34
CA ILE A 822 15.55 0.01 21.66
C ILE A 822 14.02 0.07 21.64
N LYS A 823 13.40 0.51 20.53
CA LYS A 823 11.94 0.51 20.37
C LYS A 823 11.34 -0.90 20.56
N THR A 824 11.95 -1.94 19.97
CA THR A 824 11.51 -3.34 20.13
C THR A 824 11.63 -3.80 21.58
N LEU A 825 12.71 -3.42 22.27
CA LEU A 825 12.91 -3.77 23.69
C LEU A 825 11.88 -3.07 24.60
N ILE A 826 11.60 -1.79 24.36
CA ILE A 826 10.55 -1.04 25.06
C ILE A 826 9.18 -1.69 24.84
N TYR A 827 8.87 -2.03 23.59
CA TYR A 827 7.60 -2.66 23.23
C TYR A 827 7.43 -3.99 23.95
N ALA A 828 8.43 -4.87 23.87
CA ALA A 828 8.43 -6.16 24.56
C ALA A 828 8.18 -5.98 26.06
N ARG A 829 8.85 -5.02 26.70
CA ARG A 829 8.66 -4.73 28.14
C ARG A 829 7.28 -4.20 28.51
N ARG A 830 6.60 -3.48 27.62
CA ARG A 830 5.27 -2.91 27.88
C ARG A 830 4.14 -3.93 27.75
N HIS A 831 4.30 -4.93 26.86
CA HIS A 831 3.22 -5.85 26.45
C HIS A 831 3.45 -7.32 26.84
N SER A 832 4.46 -7.62 27.65
CA SER A 832 4.73 -9.00 28.05
C SER A 832 3.82 -9.51 29.18
N ALA A 833 3.64 -10.84 29.20
CA ALA A 833 3.14 -11.67 30.30
C ALA A 833 3.76 -11.30 31.68
N PRO A 834 3.31 -11.84 32.82
CA PRO A 834 4.01 -11.65 34.10
C PRO A 834 5.53 -11.94 34.00
N GLU A 835 6.35 -11.23 34.78
CA GLU A 835 7.84 -11.40 34.84
C GLU A 835 8.29 -12.83 35.17
N THR A 836 7.37 -13.66 35.64
CA THR A 836 7.56 -15.05 36.01
C THR A 836 6.48 -15.90 35.36
N LEU A 837 6.87 -16.97 34.69
CA LEU A 837 5.93 -17.99 34.21
C LEU A 837 5.63 -18.98 35.36
N GLY A 838 4.35 -19.13 35.68
CA GLY A 838 3.87 -20.14 36.62
C GLY A 838 3.63 -21.50 35.94
N ALA A 839 2.51 -22.15 36.25
CA ALA A 839 2.10 -23.34 35.50
C ALA A 839 1.74 -22.97 34.05
N GLY A 840 2.26 -23.72 33.08
CA GLY A 840 2.13 -23.39 31.66
C GLY A 840 2.18 -24.61 30.73
N ARG A 841 2.14 -24.35 29.42
CA ARG A 841 2.21 -25.35 28.35
C ARG A 841 3.48 -25.20 27.54
N ILE A 842 4.14 -26.32 27.24
CA ILE A 842 5.32 -26.37 26.38
C ILE A 842 5.04 -27.23 25.15
N LEU A 843 5.19 -26.61 23.98
CA LEU A 843 5.14 -27.25 22.68
C LEU A 843 6.52 -27.81 22.34
N LEU A 844 6.64 -29.14 22.29
CA LEU A 844 7.86 -29.85 21.93
C LEU A 844 7.77 -30.33 20.48
N CYS A 845 8.72 -29.94 19.64
CA CYS A 845 8.85 -30.40 18.28
C CYS A 845 10.25 -30.96 18.04
N SER A 846 10.35 -32.24 17.68
CA SER A 846 11.61 -32.93 17.38
C SER A 846 11.59 -33.48 15.96
N MET A 847 12.64 -33.20 15.19
CA MET A 847 12.84 -33.62 13.80
C MET A 847 14.14 -34.44 13.62
N PRO A 848 14.23 -35.65 14.20
CA PRO A 848 15.45 -36.46 14.15
C PRO A 848 15.78 -36.94 12.72
N ASN A 849 14.75 -37.27 11.94
CA ASN A 849 14.87 -37.68 10.54
C ASN A 849 14.13 -36.67 9.67
N THR A 850 14.88 -35.91 8.88
CA THR A 850 14.31 -34.96 7.90
C THR A 850 14.70 -35.43 6.50
N PRO A 851 13.74 -35.56 5.55
CA PRO A 851 14.05 -36.01 4.19
C PRO A 851 15.18 -35.19 3.53
N SER A 852 16.11 -35.87 2.87
CA SER A 852 17.26 -35.25 2.17
C SER A 852 18.23 -34.45 3.05
N GLN A 853 18.15 -34.60 4.38
CA GLN A 853 19.07 -33.98 5.34
C GLN A 853 19.79 -35.04 6.17
N ARG A 854 20.86 -34.63 6.86
CA ARG A 854 21.55 -35.48 7.83
C ARG A 854 20.63 -35.80 9.02
N THR A 855 20.64 -37.05 9.47
CA THR A 855 19.97 -37.48 10.71
C THR A 855 20.59 -36.77 11.93
N LEU A 856 19.73 -36.18 12.75
CA LEU A 856 20.07 -35.62 14.06
C LEU A 856 19.82 -36.71 15.11
N ARG A 857 20.90 -37.28 15.64
CA ARG A 857 20.86 -38.41 16.58
C ARG A 857 20.39 -37.98 17.97
N PHE A 858 20.64 -36.73 18.36
CA PHE A 858 20.37 -36.23 19.70
C PHE A 858 19.12 -35.34 19.80
N ALA A 859 18.54 -34.87 18.68
CA ALA A 859 17.31 -34.06 18.68
C ALA A 859 16.11 -34.71 19.43
N LEU A 860 15.97 -36.04 19.36
CA LEU A 860 14.94 -36.75 20.12
C LEU A 860 15.31 -36.87 21.61
N ASN A 861 16.59 -37.06 21.92
CA ASN A 861 17.09 -37.09 23.29
C ASN A 861 16.90 -35.72 23.97
N GLU A 862 17.09 -34.63 23.24
CA GLU A 862 16.91 -33.25 23.72
C GLU A 862 15.46 -33.03 24.17
N THR A 863 14.50 -33.26 23.29
CA THR A 863 13.07 -33.08 23.62
C THR A 863 12.60 -34.02 24.73
N ASN A 864 13.08 -35.27 24.77
CA ASN A 864 12.79 -36.19 25.87
C ASN A 864 13.36 -35.71 27.22
N LEU A 865 14.55 -35.11 27.22
CA LEU A 865 15.15 -34.52 28.41
C LEU A 865 14.29 -33.36 28.93
N VAL A 866 13.89 -32.45 28.05
CA VAL A 866 13.02 -31.31 28.41
C VAL A 866 11.68 -31.80 28.93
N LYS A 867 11.07 -32.80 28.27
CA LYS A 867 9.83 -33.46 28.72
C LYS A 867 9.95 -34.05 30.12
N GLY A 868 11.09 -34.66 30.43
CA GLY A 868 11.38 -35.21 31.76
C GLY A 868 11.46 -34.14 32.87
N LEU A 869 11.85 -32.91 32.53
CA LEU A 869 11.93 -31.78 33.46
C LEU A 869 10.60 -31.03 33.63
N CYS A 870 9.64 -31.21 32.71
CA CYS A 870 8.36 -30.50 32.71
C CYS A 870 7.57 -30.60 34.04
N PRO A 871 7.45 -31.77 34.71
CA PRO A 871 6.75 -31.86 35.99
C PRO A 871 7.34 -30.97 37.08
N SER A 872 8.68 -30.90 37.14
CA SER A 872 9.40 -30.06 38.11
C SER A 872 9.29 -28.56 37.78
N LEU A 873 9.11 -28.24 36.50
CA LEU A 873 8.90 -26.88 36.00
C LEU A 873 7.41 -26.45 36.02
N GLN A 874 6.50 -27.33 36.44
CA GLN A 874 5.04 -27.12 36.37
C GLN A 874 4.52 -26.88 34.94
N LEU A 875 5.17 -27.48 33.94
CA LEU A 875 4.80 -27.39 32.54
C LEU A 875 4.07 -28.65 32.05
N SER A 876 3.07 -28.47 31.19
CA SER A 876 2.40 -29.55 30.46
C SER A 876 2.95 -29.65 29.05
N ALA A 877 3.60 -30.78 28.73
CA ALA A 877 4.21 -31.01 27.42
C ALA A 877 3.16 -31.42 26.36
N ILE A 878 3.25 -30.82 25.17
CA ILE A 878 2.41 -31.09 24.00
C ILE A 878 3.31 -31.45 22.81
N GLU A 879 2.98 -32.54 22.11
CA GLU A 879 3.70 -33.03 20.93
C GLU A 879 2.71 -33.21 19.77
N PRO A 880 2.44 -32.17 18.97
CA PRO A 880 1.52 -32.27 17.84
C PRO A 880 2.19 -32.94 16.63
N PRO A 881 1.41 -33.26 15.58
CA PRO A 881 1.96 -33.61 14.27
C PRO A 881 2.97 -32.56 13.78
N ARG A 882 4.07 -33.01 13.17
CA ARG A 882 5.18 -32.13 12.75
C ARG A 882 4.92 -31.53 11.37
N ASN A 883 3.76 -30.91 11.18
CA ASN A 883 3.40 -30.16 9.98
C ASN A 883 3.14 -28.70 10.33
N LYS A 884 3.21 -27.82 9.34
CA LYS A 884 3.08 -26.37 9.54
C LYS A 884 1.77 -25.98 10.22
N GLU A 885 0.64 -26.49 9.75
CA GLU A 885 -0.70 -26.13 10.25
C GLU A 885 -0.86 -26.47 11.74
N ALA A 886 -0.50 -27.70 12.13
CA ALA A 886 -0.61 -28.15 13.51
C ALA A 886 0.32 -27.39 14.46
N ILE A 887 1.53 -27.05 14.02
CA ILE A 887 2.47 -26.25 14.83
C ILE A 887 1.92 -24.84 15.04
N LEU A 888 1.42 -24.17 13.99
CA LEU A 888 0.85 -22.82 14.11
C LEU A 888 -0.39 -22.76 15.01
N GLU A 889 -1.24 -23.79 14.99
CA GLU A 889 -2.39 -23.89 15.88
C GLU A 889 -1.97 -23.98 17.35
N HIS A 890 -1.01 -24.86 17.67
CA HIS A 890 -0.55 -25.08 19.04
C HIS A 890 0.33 -23.94 19.58
N LEU A 891 1.03 -23.22 18.70
CA LEU A 891 1.81 -22.02 19.06
C LEU A 891 0.93 -20.94 19.73
N ARG A 892 -0.33 -20.80 19.31
CA ARG A 892 -1.27 -19.81 19.89
C ARG A 892 -1.67 -20.09 21.32
N THR A 893 -1.45 -21.32 21.79
CA THR A 893 -1.94 -21.77 23.09
C THR A 893 -0.80 -22.19 24.02
N SER A 894 0.45 -22.19 23.55
CA SER A 894 1.59 -22.65 24.33
C SER A 894 2.40 -21.47 24.86
N ASP A 895 2.89 -21.57 26.09
CA ASP A 895 3.75 -20.54 26.69
C ASP A 895 5.21 -20.69 26.25
N ILE A 896 5.62 -21.93 25.95
CA ILE A 896 6.97 -22.24 25.51
C ILE A 896 6.91 -23.03 24.21
N PHE A 897 7.70 -22.64 23.21
CA PHE A 897 7.96 -23.42 22.01
C PHE A 897 9.40 -23.92 22.04
N HIS A 898 9.61 -25.23 21.99
CA HIS A 898 10.94 -25.83 21.88
C HIS A 898 11.01 -26.66 20.60
N PHE A 899 11.89 -26.24 19.69
CA PHE A 899 12.14 -26.91 18.42
C PHE A 899 13.55 -27.49 18.38
N ALA A 900 13.68 -28.79 18.11
CA ALA A 900 14.95 -29.49 17.89
C ALA A 900 14.96 -30.10 16.48
N GLY A 901 15.71 -29.50 15.56
CA GLY A 901 15.66 -29.88 14.15
C GLY A 901 16.56 -29.06 13.23
N HIS A 902 16.29 -29.11 11.92
CA HIS A 902 17.00 -28.27 10.94
C HIS A 902 16.28 -26.95 10.72
N GLY A 903 17.05 -25.87 10.64
CA GLY A 903 16.63 -24.57 10.15
C GLY A 903 17.52 -24.18 8.98
N LEU A 904 16.97 -23.48 7.99
CA LEU A 904 17.73 -22.98 6.86
C LEU A 904 17.46 -21.49 6.66
N SER A 905 18.55 -20.73 6.53
CA SER A 905 18.54 -19.32 6.15
C SER A 905 18.51 -19.19 4.63
N ASN A 906 17.63 -18.34 4.12
CA ASN A 906 17.62 -18.00 2.70
C ASN A 906 18.44 -16.72 2.46
N PRO A 907 19.60 -16.80 1.78
CA PRO A 907 20.55 -15.69 1.66
C PRO A 907 20.10 -14.56 0.75
N THR A 908 19.09 -14.81 -0.09
CA THR A 908 18.53 -13.79 -0.98
C THR A 908 17.14 -13.35 -0.53
N LYS A 909 16.42 -14.21 0.21
CA LYS A 909 15.04 -13.98 0.65
C LYS A 909 14.86 -14.29 2.15
N PRO A 910 15.32 -13.44 3.07
CA PRO A 910 15.33 -13.75 4.51
C PRO A 910 13.96 -14.13 5.10
N LEU A 911 12.84 -13.56 4.62
CA LEU A 911 11.47 -13.94 5.03
C LEU A 911 11.06 -15.37 4.64
N GLN A 912 11.75 -15.97 3.68
CA GLN A 912 11.60 -17.35 3.26
C GLN A 912 12.63 -18.27 3.94
N SER A 913 13.27 -17.84 5.02
CA SER A 913 14.00 -18.77 5.91
C SER A 913 12.98 -19.62 6.65
N TYR A 914 13.25 -20.91 6.88
CA TYR A 914 12.25 -21.85 7.40
C TYR A 914 12.81 -22.89 8.36
N LEU A 915 11.93 -23.41 9.20
CA LEU A 915 12.13 -24.64 9.98
C LEU A 915 11.68 -25.84 9.14
N LEU A 916 12.47 -26.92 9.14
CA LEU A 916 12.15 -28.11 8.37
C LEU A 916 11.25 -29.03 9.20
N LEU A 917 9.97 -29.07 8.82
CA LEU A 917 8.93 -29.96 9.32
C LEU A 917 8.69 -31.13 8.34
N ASP A 918 7.78 -32.06 8.62
CA ASP A 918 7.51 -33.21 7.73
C ASP A 918 7.03 -32.79 6.33
N ASP A 919 6.34 -31.65 6.24
CA ASP A 919 5.76 -31.05 5.03
C ASP A 919 6.65 -30.00 4.34
N TRP A 920 7.90 -29.84 4.78
CA TRP A 920 8.79 -28.74 4.35
C TRP A 920 8.98 -28.60 2.83
N SER A 921 8.91 -29.73 2.10
CA SER A 921 9.10 -29.75 0.64
C SER A 921 7.92 -29.19 -0.15
N GLN A 922 6.73 -29.13 0.46
CA GLN A 922 5.49 -28.64 -0.16
C GLN A 922 5.01 -27.35 0.51
N ASP A 923 5.02 -27.28 1.84
CA ASP A 923 4.55 -26.13 2.61
C ASP A 923 5.44 -25.84 3.84
N PRO A 924 6.62 -25.20 3.65
CA PRO A 924 7.56 -24.95 4.73
C PRO A 924 7.05 -23.92 5.76
N LEU A 925 7.37 -24.14 7.04
CA LEU A 925 7.13 -23.17 8.11
C LEU A 925 8.18 -22.04 8.04
N THR A 926 7.84 -20.96 7.35
CA THR A 926 8.74 -19.82 7.13
C THR A 926 8.69 -18.77 8.23
N VAL A 927 9.68 -17.87 8.24
CA VAL A 927 9.69 -16.61 9.03
C VAL A 927 8.38 -15.83 8.84
N ALA A 928 7.89 -15.72 7.60
CA ALA A 928 6.62 -15.05 7.32
C ALA A 928 5.42 -15.74 8.01
N CYS A 929 5.38 -17.08 8.02
CA CYS A 929 4.30 -17.82 8.68
C CYS A 929 4.25 -17.58 10.20
N ILE A 930 5.41 -17.63 10.86
CA ILE A 930 5.52 -17.39 12.31
C ILE A 930 5.12 -15.94 12.64
N ARG A 931 5.58 -14.97 11.84
CA ARG A 931 5.20 -13.55 11.95
C ARG A 931 3.68 -13.36 11.83
N ASP A 932 3.06 -13.95 10.80
CA ASP A 932 1.63 -13.75 10.48
C ASP A 932 0.68 -14.41 11.47
N SER A 933 1.22 -15.24 12.37
CA SER A 933 0.45 -15.92 13.41
C SER A 933 -0.05 -14.98 14.51
N ARG A 934 0.47 -13.74 14.60
CA ARG A 934 0.03 -12.66 15.50
C ARG A 934 -0.27 -13.14 16.93
N LEU A 935 0.75 -13.64 17.63
CA LEU A 935 0.63 -14.23 18.96
C LEU A 935 0.50 -13.17 20.08
N GLN A 936 0.33 -11.88 19.75
CA GLN A 936 0.39 -10.80 20.75
C GLN A 936 -0.78 -10.79 21.75
N ALA A 937 -1.93 -11.37 21.40
CA ALA A 937 -3.08 -11.45 22.30
C ALA A 937 -2.83 -12.37 23.51
N GLU A 938 -2.06 -13.43 23.31
CA GLU A 938 -1.61 -14.38 24.34
C GLU A 938 -0.10 -14.59 24.16
N ALA A 939 0.68 -13.54 24.47
CA ALA A 939 2.11 -13.49 24.18
C ALA A 939 2.88 -14.64 24.87
N PRO A 940 3.46 -15.59 24.10
CA PRO A 940 4.20 -16.71 24.68
C PRO A 940 5.49 -16.25 25.35
N PHE A 941 5.93 -16.99 26.37
CA PHE A 941 7.06 -16.63 27.20
C PHE A 941 8.41 -16.92 26.53
N LEU A 942 8.61 -18.12 25.95
CA LEU A 942 9.91 -18.54 25.42
C LEU A 942 9.79 -19.31 24.10
N SER A 943 10.62 -18.95 23.12
CA SER A 943 10.91 -19.80 21.95
C SER A 943 12.36 -20.28 22.02
N TYR A 944 12.58 -21.57 22.22
CA TYR A 944 13.88 -22.22 22.20
C TYR A 944 14.07 -22.95 20.87
N LEU A 945 14.89 -22.38 19.98
CA LEU A 945 15.15 -22.88 18.64
C LEU A 945 16.50 -23.60 18.59
N SER A 946 16.49 -24.88 18.93
CA SER A 946 17.62 -25.82 18.76
C SER A 946 17.73 -26.29 17.32
N ALA A 947 18.00 -25.33 16.43
CA ALA A 947 18.14 -25.60 15.01
C ALA A 947 19.25 -24.77 14.39
N CYS A 948 19.90 -25.35 13.38
CA CYS A 948 20.98 -24.70 12.64
C CYS A 948 20.50 -23.39 12.00
N GLU A 949 21.36 -22.36 12.04
CA GLU A 949 21.20 -21.09 11.29
C GLU A 949 19.92 -20.28 11.61
N THR A 950 19.31 -20.45 12.79
CA THR A 950 18.06 -19.77 13.18
C THR A 950 18.22 -18.26 13.43
N GLY A 951 19.43 -17.80 13.70
CA GLY A 951 19.85 -16.41 13.87
C GLY A 951 20.78 -15.90 12.75
N ALA A 952 21.00 -16.68 11.69
CA ALA A 952 21.85 -16.25 10.57
C ALA A 952 21.06 -15.34 9.62
N ASN A 953 21.68 -14.25 9.15
CA ASN A 953 21.19 -13.46 8.02
C ASN A 953 22.30 -13.39 6.96
N ASP A 954 22.12 -14.12 5.86
CA ASP A 954 23.10 -14.23 4.78
C ASP A 954 22.92 -13.18 3.67
N ALA A 955 21.88 -12.35 3.77
CA ALA A 955 21.59 -11.31 2.80
C ALA A 955 22.44 -10.07 3.08
N SER A 956 23.59 -9.95 2.39
CA SER A 956 24.54 -8.85 2.54
C SER A 956 23.94 -7.43 2.41
N LYS A 957 22.78 -7.29 1.75
CA LYS A 957 22.05 -6.02 1.56
C LYS A 957 20.92 -5.77 2.56
N LEU A 958 20.62 -6.71 3.46
CA LEU A 958 19.57 -6.61 4.48
C LEU A 958 20.09 -6.99 5.89
N VAL A 959 21.42 -7.05 6.08
CA VAL A 959 22.02 -7.45 7.36
C VAL A 959 21.69 -6.46 8.48
N ASP A 960 21.49 -5.17 8.15
CA ASP A 960 21.08 -4.12 9.10
C ASP A 960 19.73 -4.40 9.79
N GLU A 961 18.87 -5.19 9.15
CA GLU A 961 17.44 -5.32 9.47
C GLU A 961 17.12 -6.61 10.22
N GLY A 962 18.14 -7.44 10.51
CA GLY A 962 18.02 -8.56 11.45
C GLY A 962 16.96 -9.62 11.10
N ILE A 963 16.60 -9.80 9.84
CA ILE A 963 15.54 -10.75 9.42
C ILE A 963 16.06 -12.20 9.49
N HIS A 964 15.71 -12.89 10.57
CA HIS A 964 15.99 -14.32 10.78
C HIS A 964 14.91 -14.96 11.69
N LEU A 965 14.88 -16.30 11.83
CA LEU A 965 13.84 -17.01 12.61
C LEU A 965 13.74 -16.51 14.07
N VAL A 966 14.88 -16.21 14.71
CA VAL A 966 14.88 -15.66 16.08
C VAL A 966 14.17 -14.30 16.16
N SER A 967 14.38 -13.40 15.18
CA SER A 967 13.70 -12.11 15.10
C SER A 967 12.20 -12.28 14.82
N ALA A 968 11.83 -13.28 14.01
CA ALA A 968 10.45 -13.57 13.65
C ALA A 968 9.63 -13.97 14.87
N CYS A 969 10.19 -14.82 15.74
CA CYS A 969 9.57 -15.19 17.00
C CYS A 969 9.40 -13.98 17.93
N GLN A 970 10.43 -13.13 18.07
CA GLN A 970 10.35 -11.92 18.90
C GLN A 970 9.24 -10.98 18.40
N VAL A 971 9.10 -10.83 17.08
CA VAL A 971 8.05 -10.02 16.44
C VAL A 971 6.66 -10.66 16.57
N ALA A 972 6.57 -11.98 16.44
CA ALA A 972 5.31 -12.72 16.57
C ALA A 972 4.70 -12.57 17.97
N GLY A 973 5.51 -12.32 19.00
CA GLY A 973 5.06 -12.02 20.36
C GLY A 973 5.84 -12.72 21.47
N PHE A 974 6.88 -13.52 21.16
CA PHE A 974 7.66 -14.20 22.19
C PHE A 974 8.46 -13.20 23.03
N ARG A 975 8.33 -13.29 24.37
CA ARG A 975 9.11 -12.45 25.31
C ARG A 975 10.61 -12.75 25.25
N HIS A 976 10.94 -14.03 25.18
CA HIS A 976 12.30 -14.53 25.07
C HIS A 976 12.44 -15.48 23.87
N VAL A 977 13.59 -15.41 23.21
CA VAL A 977 13.96 -16.31 22.12
C VAL A 977 15.41 -16.71 22.29
N VAL A 978 15.67 -18.02 22.32
CA VAL A 978 17.00 -18.61 22.27
C VAL A 978 17.17 -19.27 20.91
N GLY A 979 18.28 -19.00 20.23
CA GLY A 979 18.60 -19.62 18.94
C GLY A 979 20.09 -19.58 18.64
N THR A 980 20.47 -19.88 17.40
CA THR A 980 21.88 -20.02 16.99
C THR A 980 22.23 -19.14 15.79
N LEU A 981 23.33 -18.36 15.88
CA LEU A 981 23.83 -17.51 14.78
C LEU A 981 24.33 -18.30 13.56
N TRP A 982 24.71 -19.57 13.75
CA TRP A 982 25.13 -20.50 12.70
C TRP A 982 24.96 -21.95 13.16
N ALA A 983 25.26 -22.91 12.27
CA ALA A 983 25.11 -24.34 12.55
C ALA A 983 25.81 -24.79 13.85
N ALA A 984 25.03 -25.39 14.76
CA ALA A 984 25.51 -25.97 16.01
C ALA A 984 25.66 -27.50 15.88
N SER A 985 26.47 -28.10 16.76
CA SER A 985 26.61 -29.56 16.82
C SER A 985 25.43 -30.17 17.57
N ASP A 986 24.80 -31.19 16.98
CA ASP A 986 23.64 -31.92 17.53
C ASP A 986 23.90 -32.46 18.95
N LYS A 987 25.11 -32.98 19.23
CA LYS A 987 25.49 -33.43 20.58
C LYS A 987 25.48 -32.27 21.58
N HIS A 988 26.09 -31.15 21.22
CA HIS A 988 26.20 -29.99 22.11
C HIS A 988 24.88 -29.24 22.30
N CYS A 989 23.93 -29.34 21.36
CA CYS A 989 22.56 -28.84 21.53
C CYS A 989 21.90 -29.45 22.77
N LEU A 990 22.02 -30.77 22.95
CA LEU A 990 21.51 -31.47 24.11
C LEU A 990 22.14 -30.96 25.42
N ASP A 991 23.46 -30.77 25.44
CA ASP A 991 24.18 -30.31 26.64
C ASP A 991 23.76 -28.89 27.05
N ILE A 992 23.61 -27.99 26.07
CA ILE A 992 23.15 -26.62 26.31
C ILE A 992 21.71 -26.60 26.81
N ALA A 993 20.80 -27.34 26.15
CA ALA A 993 19.41 -27.44 26.57
C ALA A 993 19.28 -27.99 27.99
N LYS A 994 20.09 -28.99 28.35
CA LYS A 994 20.12 -29.56 29.70
C LYS A 994 20.46 -28.50 30.74
N VAL A 995 21.61 -27.84 30.63
CA VAL A 995 22.04 -26.84 31.62
C VAL A 995 21.05 -25.68 31.68
N PHE A 996 20.51 -25.27 30.52
CA PHE A 996 19.51 -24.22 30.43
C PHE A 996 18.24 -24.55 31.23
N TYR A 997 17.57 -25.67 30.93
CA TYR A 997 16.32 -26.04 31.62
C TYR A 997 16.53 -26.48 33.07
N GLU A 998 17.69 -27.04 33.43
CA GLU A 998 18.05 -27.29 34.84
C GLU A 998 18.18 -25.97 35.61
N THR A 999 18.76 -24.93 35.01
CA THR A 999 18.81 -23.60 35.64
C THR A 999 17.41 -23.02 35.82
N LEU A 1000 16.51 -23.17 34.83
CA LEU A 1000 15.13 -22.71 34.95
C LEU A 1000 14.34 -23.46 36.03
N ARG A 1001 14.67 -24.73 36.27
CA ARG A 1001 14.08 -25.52 37.36
C ARG A 1001 14.53 -24.99 38.71
N ASP A 1002 15.81 -24.66 38.84
CA ASP A 1002 16.43 -24.31 40.11
C ASP A 1002 16.15 -22.84 40.51
N GLU A 1003 16.10 -21.92 39.54
CA GLU A 1003 15.86 -20.48 39.75
C GLU A 1003 14.41 -20.06 39.47
N GLY A 1004 13.57 -20.97 38.94
CA GLY A 1004 12.24 -20.65 38.39
C GLY A 1004 12.31 -20.04 36.99
N ILE A 1005 11.18 -19.97 36.28
CA ILE A 1005 11.11 -19.41 34.92
C ILE A 1005 10.87 -17.90 35.00
N THR A 1006 11.94 -17.10 34.88
CA THR A 1006 11.95 -15.63 35.00
C THR A 1006 12.81 -15.00 33.90
N ASP A 1007 12.66 -13.70 33.63
CA ASP A 1007 13.52 -12.98 32.68
C ASP A 1007 15.02 -13.16 32.95
N ARG A 1008 15.39 -13.15 34.24
CA ARG A 1008 16.78 -13.30 34.67
C ARG A 1008 17.26 -14.73 34.46
N SER A 1009 16.47 -15.73 34.82
CA SER A 1009 16.89 -17.14 34.74
C SER A 1009 17.03 -17.64 33.32
N ILE A 1010 16.28 -17.09 32.35
CA ILE A 1010 16.47 -17.37 30.92
C ILE A 1010 17.87 -16.93 30.48
N CYS A 1011 18.24 -15.69 30.77
CA CYS A 1011 19.55 -15.17 30.38
C CYS A 1011 20.69 -15.86 31.15
N LEU A 1012 20.47 -16.15 32.45
CA LEU A 1012 21.44 -16.83 33.30
C LEU A 1012 21.65 -18.28 32.86
N GLY A 1013 20.58 -19.02 32.58
CA GLY A 1013 20.64 -20.41 32.14
C GLY A 1013 21.43 -20.56 30.84
N LEU A 1014 21.20 -19.66 29.88
CA LEU A 1014 21.98 -19.68 28.63
C LEU A 1014 23.45 -19.32 28.88
N HIS A 1015 23.70 -18.30 29.70
CA HIS A 1015 25.06 -17.87 30.05
C HIS A 1015 25.86 -19.00 30.72
N LEU A 1016 25.27 -19.69 31.69
CA LEU A 1016 25.90 -20.83 32.38
C LEU A 1016 26.13 -22.01 31.44
N ALA A 1017 25.16 -22.32 30.57
CA ALA A 1017 25.29 -23.39 29.59
C ALA A 1017 26.45 -23.15 28.62
N ILE A 1018 26.53 -21.96 28.03
CA ILE A 1018 27.60 -21.58 27.10
C ILE A 1018 28.96 -21.62 27.80
N ARG A 1019 29.04 -21.11 29.04
CA ARG A 1019 30.28 -21.07 29.81
C ARG A 1019 30.76 -22.46 30.21
N ALA A 1020 29.85 -23.34 30.64
CA ALA A 1020 30.18 -24.73 30.94
C ALA A 1020 30.73 -25.46 29.72
N LEU A 1021 30.08 -25.31 28.55
CA LEU A 1021 30.54 -25.94 27.32
C LEU A 1021 31.90 -25.41 26.85
N ARG A 1022 32.12 -24.08 26.95
CA ARG A 1022 33.44 -23.48 26.71
C ARG A 1022 34.51 -24.10 27.61
N ASP A 1023 34.25 -24.19 28.91
CA ASP A 1023 35.24 -24.66 29.89
C ASP A 1023 35.62 -26.14 29.66
N ILE A 1024 34.66 -26.96 29.22
CA ILE A 1024 34.90 -28.36 28.81
C ILE A 1024 35.82 -28.40 27.59
N GLU A 1025 35.47 -27.69 26.51
CA GLU A 1025 36.29 -27.68 25.29
C GLU A 1025 37.72 -27.16 25.54
N MET A 1026 37.88 -26.13 26.39
CA MET A 1026 39.20 -25.61 26.75
C MET A 1026 40.02 -26.58 27.61
N ALA A 1027 39.37 -27.47 28.36
CA ALA A 1027 40.04 -28.53 29.11
C ALA A 1027 40.48 -29.68 28.21
N GLU A 1028 39.64 -30.10 27.27
CA GLU A 1028 39.95 -31.17 26.30
C GLU A 1028 41.11 -30.80 25.35
N GLU A 1029 41.23 -29.53 24.94
CA GLU A 1029 42.38 -29.02 24.17
C GLU A 1029 43.74 -29.19 24.88
N ARG A 1030 43.73 -29.23 26.21
CA ARG A 1030 44.94 -29.31 27.03
C ARG A 1030 45.45 -30.73 27.09
N ASP A 1031 44.57 -31.71 27.31
CA ASP A 1031 44.96 -33.11 27.45
C ASP A 1031 45.51 -33.63 26.12
N GLY A 1032 44.90 -33.27 24.98
CA GLY A 1032 45.43 -33.58 23.66
C GLY A 1032 46.78 -32.90 23.30
N ARG A 1033 47.14 -31.78 23.95
CA ARG A 1033 48.47 -31.15 23.81
C ARG A 1033 49.52 -31.74 24.76
N GLN A 1034 49.13 -32.13 25.98
CA GLN A 1034 50.04 -32.80 26.92
C GLN A 1034 50.40 -34.21 26.44
N ASP A 1035 49.44 -34.95 25.87
CA ASP A 1035 49.70 -36.28 25.28
C ASP A 1035 50.57 -36.22 24.01
N ALA A 1036 50.59 -35.09 23.31
CA ALA A 1036 51.46 -34.85 22.15
C ALA A 1036 52.88 -34.36 22.54
N GLU A 1037 53.04 -33.71 23.70
CA GLU A 1037 54.33 -33.26 24.22
C GLU A 1037 55.05 -34.31 25.08
N ASP A 1038 54.31 -35.18 25.79
CA ASP A 1038 54.86 -36.33 26.53
C ASP A 1038 55.01 -37.56 25.62
N GLY A 1039 55.79 -37.40 24.54
CA GLY A 1039 56.25 -38.50 23.69
C GLY A 1039 57.24 -39.42 24.42
N ASN A 1040 56.75 -40.20 25.39
CA ASN A 1040 57.45 -41.37 25.92
C ASN A 1040 56.50 -42.57 25.88
N GLY A 1041 56.71 -43.42 24.88
CA GLY A 1041 55.96 -44.65 24.70
C GLY A 1041 56.07 -45.55 25.92
N LEU A 1042 54.93 -45.80 26.58
CA LEU A 1042 54.73 -46.91 27.48
C LEU A 1042 53.34 -47.49 27.23
N THR A 1043 53.34 -48.68 26.63
CA THR A 1043 52.23 -49.63 26.58
C THR A 1043 51.63 -49.85 27.97
N VAL A 1044 50.32 -49.67 28.12
CA VAL A 1044 49.54 -50.31 29.18
C VAL A 1044 48.24 -50.85 28.58
N ASP A 1045 47.95 -52.08 28.98
CA ASP A 1045 47.02 -53.06 28.45
C ASP A 1045 45.60 -52.58 28.13
N SER A 1046 45.17 -52.95 26.93
CA SER A 1046 43.76 -53.16 26.59
C SER A 1046 43.31 -54.49 27.20
N ASP A 1047 42.46 -54.44 28.22
CA ASP A 1047 41.51 -55.50 28.48
C ASP A 1047 40.29 -54.92 29.22
N LEU A 1048 39.10 -55.35 28.79
CA LEU A 1048 37.75 -54.94 29.21
C LEU A 1048 37.17 -53.75 28.44
N VAL A 1049 36.59 -53.99 27.26
CA VAL A 1049 35.26 -54.57 27.05
C VAL A 1049 35.08 -54.73 25.54
N GLN A 1050 35.21 -55.97 25.09
CA GLN A 1050 34.80 -56.41 23.77
C GLN A 1050 33.35 -56.93 23.85
N GLU A 1051 32.69 -56.97 22.69
CA GLU A 1051 31.45 -57.69 22.37
C GLU A 1051 30.13 -56.90 22.33
N SER A 1052 29.80 -56.37 21.16
CA SER A 1052 28.77 -57.01 20.30
C SER A 1052 28.60 -56.26 18.96
N ILE A 1053 29.42 -56.65 17.98
CA ILE A 1053 29.18 -56.36 16.56
C ILE A 1053 28.71 -57.67 15.90
N ILE A 1054 27.51 -57.67 15.32
CA ILE A 1054 27.05 -58.70 14.40
C ILE A 1054 27.01 -58.10 12.99
N SER A 1055 28.04 -58.49 12.22
CA SER A 1055 28.06 -58.88 10.80
C SER A 1055 26.75 -58.77 9.98
N LEU A 1056 26.79 -58.09 8.83
CA LEU A 1056 26.72 -58.78 7.52
C LEU A 1056 27.02 -57.86 6.33
N ASP A 1057 27.98 -58.33 5.55
CA ASP A 1057 28.51 -57.85 4.27
C ASP A 1057 27.66 -58.41 3.11
N THR A 1058 27.43 -57.65 2.01
CA THR A 1058 27.70 -58.03 0.59
C THR A 1058 26.99 -57.18 -0.49
N MET A 1059 27.84 -56.49 -1.27
CA MET A 1059 27.90 -56.33 -2.74
C MET A 1059 26.63 -56.10 -3.61
N ASN A 1060 26.59 -54.97 -4.35
CA ASN A 1060 27.00 -54.97 -5.77
C ASN A 1060 27.14 -53.57 -6.42
N ARG A 1061 28.10 -53.49 -7.34
CA ARG A 1061 28.57 -52.32 -8.12
C ARG A 1061 27.71 -52.07 -9.38
N THR A 1062 27.58 -50.82 -9.85
CA THR A 1062 28.27 -50.28 -11.06
C THR A 1062 27.86 -48.82 -11.42
N HIS A 1063 28.90 -47.99 -11.67
CA HIS A 1063 29.10 -46.73 -12.43
C HIS A 1063 27.90 -45.88 -12.95
N SER A 1064 27.91 -44.53 -12.97
CA SER A 1064 29.01 -43.55 -13.07
C SER A 1064 28.62 -42.13 -12.61
N GLY A 1065 29.59 -41.36 -12.09
CA GLY A 1065 29.68 -39.90 -12.34
C GLY A 1065 29.62 -38.95 -11.13
N ARG A 1066 30.82 -38.56 -10.65
CA ARG A 1066 31.19 -37.33 -9.87
C ARG A 1066 31.22 -37.42 -8.32
N ASN A 1067 32.46 -37.32 -7.83
CA ASN A 1067 32.96 -36.90 -6.52
C ASN A 1067 32.37 -37.57 -5.26
N VAL A 1068 32.93 -38.73 -4.97
CA VAL A 1068 33.00 -39.35 -3.65
C VAL A 1068 33.99 -38.57 -2.78
N ILE A 1069 33.58 -38.14 -1.59
CA ILE A 1069 34.49 -37.94 -0.46
C ILE A 1069 34.01 -38.89 0.65
N LEU A 1070 34.81 -39.92 0.90
CA LEU A 1070 34.81 -40.69 2.14
C LEU A 1070 35.41 -39.78 3.22
N ILE A 1071 34.70 -39.56 4.33
CA ILE A 1071 35.32 -39.02 5.54
C ILE A 1071 35.12 -40.06 6.63
N GLU A 1072 36.24 -40.66 7.00
CA GLU A 1072 36.45 -41.60 8.10
C GLU A 1072 36.33 -40.87 9.46
N GLU A 1073 36.38 -41.67 10.52
CA GLU A 1073 36.31 -41.37 11.95
C GLU A 1073 37.33 -40.30 12.43
N ASP A 1074 37.06 -39.01 12.17
CA ASP A 1074 37.78 -37.87 12.76
C ASP A 1074 36.77 -36.85 13.36
N GLU A 1075 36.15 -37.19 14.49
CA GLU A 1075 35.38 -36.22 15.31
C GLU A 1075 36.30 -35.29 16.16
N ASP A 1076 37.62 -35.43 16.07
CA ASP A 1076 38.63 -34.73 16.90
C ASP A 1076 39.06 -33.32 16.40
N MET A 1077 38.33 -32.67 15.47
CA MET A 1077 38.83 -31.44 14.83
C MET A 1077 37.91 -30.21 14.83
N TYR A 1078 36.88 -30.17 15.69
CA TYR A 1078 35.97 -29.02 15.81
C TYR A 1078 36.01 -28.39 17.22
N LEU A 1079 36.85 -27.38 17.40
CA LEU A 1079 36.86 -26.55 18.60
C LEU A 1079 35.91 -25.35 18.39
N LEU A 1080 35.16 -24.94 19.44
CA LEU A 1080 34.27 -23.77 19.55
C LEU A 1080 32.76 -23.97 19.24
N HIS A 1081 32.12 -25.02 19.75
CA HIS A 1081 30.69 -25.29 19.53
C HIS A 1081 29.72 -24.45 20.40
N TRP A 1082 30.23 -23.76 21.41
CA TRP A 1082 29.46 -22.92 22.33
C TRP A 1082 29.16 -21.50 21.81
N ILE A 1083 29.92 -21.01 20.81
CA ILE A 1083 29.79 -19.64 20.26
C ILE A 1083 28.42 -19.30 19.63
N PRO A 1084 27.73 -20.20 18.88
CA PRO A 1084 26.58 -19.77 18.09
C PRO A 1084 25.37 -19.31 18.92
N TYR A 1085 25.25 -19.71 20.18
CA TYR A 1085 24.02 -19.54 20.96
C TYR A 1085 23.78 -18.10 21.41
N VAL A 1086 22.59 -17.57 21.13
CA VAL A 1086 22.21 -16.20 21.46
C VAL A 1086 20.82 -16.14 22.08
N HIS A 1087 20.64 -15.19 23.00
CA HIS A 1087 19.37 -14.85 23.60
C HIS A 1087 18.88 -13.49 23.09
N PHE A 1088 17.66 -13.42 22.57
CA PHE A 1088 16.92 -12.21 22.24
C PHE A 1088 15.74 -12.07 23.18
N GLY A 1089 15.53 -10.90 23.80
CA GLY A 1089 14.40 -10.72 24.70
C GLY A 1089 14.59 -9.68 25.80
N VAL A 1090 13.55 -9.57 26.64
CA VAL A 1090 13.40 -8.54 27.70
C VAL A 1090 14.49 -8.55 28.73
#